data_AF-A0A1C0BWT1-F1
#
_entry.id   AF-A0A1C0BWT1-F1
#
_cell.length_a   1.000
_cell.length_b   1.000
_cell.length_c   1.000
_cell.angle_alpha   90.00
_cell.angle_beta   90.00
_cell.angle_gamma   90.00
#
_symmetry.space_group_name_H-M   'P 1'
#
loop_
_entity.id
_entity.type
_entity.pdbx_description
1 polymer ?
#
loop_
_entity_poly.entity_id
_entity_poly.type
_entity_poly.pdbx_seq_one_letter_code
_entity_poly.pdbx_strand_id
1 'polypeptide(L)'
;MLQEKLGKQVLVFDGAMGTQLQNIGLQAGDIPEEYNITRKADMVKIHTSYLDAGADFITTNTFGCSPYKMADSSYALKDLIQHGIANAKVAKAQVNREVYIAYDMGPIGQLLEPMGTLSFDGAYQQFKAQVELAKDEVDAFIVETMTDIYEVKAAILAIKENCDLPIIVSMTFEENGRSLTGTDPLTFVNVVEGLGADVLGVNCSLGPKELMPIVKEILDVARIPMIVQPNAGLPCLEHGETHYHLTSEEYAMYAKQFIQMGVSIIGGCCGTTPEFIKEATNASQQGIHFTPAVKKTRVSSGSKTVTFDGQVVICGERLNPTGKKKLKQALLEGSFEEVIREAIRQQEAGADVLDVNVGVPGLDEAKVMVKVVKMLQEVMNVPLQIDSSSPEALEQACRYYNGRPLINSINAKPSVMKAILPIAKKYGGVVIGLTLADQIPLLASERVDLAKTMIQEAKTYGIHPKDVIIDCLTLTASAQQKEVQETLEAVRQMKALGHHTVLGVSNVSFGLPNRPLLNRTFLTMAMQAGLDLPIINPLDFELMSTIDAFNVITYQDKESVAYIERQANVTVEKTITTTKGKMATNMDALNLYSCIMRGLKDEVKTLTEVELQTKEPLDIVQEVVIPALNQVGEDYEKGIIFLPQLIQSAETTKLAFEVLQSKMQGEAKSKQGPIVMATVEGDIHDIGKNIVKVVLESYGYEVIDLGKNVPVQTVVDAFLQYKPKAIGLSALMTTTVVSMKKTIEALHQYDNVPPIMVGGAVLSQEIADEIGADYYGEDAMATVKIVQEIIK
;
A
#
# COMPACT_ATOMS: atom_id res chain seq x y z
N MET A 1 14.14 0.48 -30.20
CA MET A 1 14.44 0.54 -28.75
C MET A 1 13.44 -0.32 -27.99
N LEU A 2 13.77 -0.88 -26.83
CA LEU A 2 12.86 -1.81 -26.11
C LEU A 2 11.45 -1.23 -25.89
N GLN A 3 11.35 0.04 -25.50
CA GLN A 3 10.09 0.77 -25.29
C GLN A 3 9.17 0.76 -26.52
N GLU A 4 9.72 0.65 -27.73
CA GLU A 4 8.92 0.62 -28.96
C GLU A 4 8.23 -0.72 -29.19
N LYS A 5 8.65 -1.78 -28.49
CA LYS A 5 8.09 -3.14 -28.60
C LYS A 5 7.08 -3.47 -27.50
N LEU A 6 7.23 -2.86 -26.32
CA LEU A 6 6.31 -3.06 -25.20
C LEU A 6 4.86 -2.77 -25.63
N GLY A 7 3.96 -3.73 -25.43
CA GLY A 7 2.56 -3.60 -25.83
C GLY A 7 2.29 -3.64 -27.34
N LYS A 8 3.27 -3.96 -28.19
CA LYS A 8 3.08 -4.13 -29.65
C LYS A 8 3.29 -5.56 -30.15
N GLN A 9 3.93 -6.39 -29.35
CA GLN A 9 4.07 -7.83 -29.58
C GLN A 9 4.11 -8.53 -28.22
N VAL A 10 3.84 -9.83 -28.21
CA VAL A 10 4.02 -10.64 -27.00
C VAL A 10 5.51 -10.90 -26.81
N LEU A 11 6.03 -10.57 -25.63
CA LEU A 11 7.42 -10.83 -25.24
C LEU A 11 7.45 -11.95 -24.19
N VAL A 12 8.55 -12.69 -24.14
CA VAL A 12 8.71 -13.80 -23.18
C VAL A 12 9.85 -13.49 -22.19
N PHE A 13 9.57 -13.56 -20.91
CA PHE A 13 10.58 -13.52 -19.83
C PHE A 13 11.08 -14.93 -19.51
N ASP A 14 12.19 -15.03 -18.80
CA ASP A 14 12.70 -16.29 -18.29
C ASP A 14 11.83 -16.87 -17.14
N GLY A 15 12.25 -18.03 -16.63
CA GLY A 15 11.62 -18.73 -15.52
C GLY A 15 12.39 -18.55 -14.22
N ALA A 16 12.11 -19.38 -13.22
CA ALA A 16 12.73 -19.25 -11.90
C ALA A 16 14.25 -19.42 -11.92
N MET A 17 14.98 -18.41 -11.44
CA MET A 17 16.40 -18.53 -11.10
C MET A 17 16.59 -19.46 -9.89
N GLY A 18 15.85 -19.22 -8.80
CA GLY A 18 15.96 -20.01 -7.56
C GLY A 18 15.79 -21.52 -7.76
N THR A 19 14.79 -21.94 -8.55
CA THR A 19 14.57 -23.35 -8.89
C THR A 19 15.73 -23.96 -9.68
N GLN A 20 16.33 -23.20 -10.61
CA GLN A 20 17.51 -23.68 -11.35
C GLN A 20 18.75 -23.75 -10.46
N LEU A 21 18.89 -22.85 -9.48
CA LEU A 21 19.96 -22.90 -8.48
C LEU A 21 19.83 -24.12 -7.56
N GLN A 22 18.61 -24.46 -7.12
CA GLN A 22 18.34 -25.70 -6.37
C GLN A 22 18.77 -26.95 -7.17
N ASN A 23 18.47 -26.99 -8.47
CA ASN A 23 18.85 -28.12 -9.34
C ASN A 23 20.36 -28.33 -9.48
N ILE A 24 21.17 -27.30 -9.25
CA ILE A 24 22.64 -27.40 -9.23
C ILE A 24 23.20 -27.51 -7.80
N GLY A 25 22.33 -27.72 -6.80
CA GLY A 25 22.69 -28.00 -5.41
C GLY A 25 22.86 -26.77 -4.52
N LEU A 26 22.08 -25.70 -4.74
CA LEU A 26 21.92 -24.63 -3.76
C LEU A 26 21.34 -25.21 -2.46
N GLN A 27 22.03 -24.99 -1.34
CA GLN A 27 21.60 -25.49 -0.03
C GLN A 27 20.85 -24.42 0.77
N ALA A 28 20.01 -24.83 1.72
CA ALA A 28 19.43 -23.90 2.66
C ALA A 28 20.54 -23.22 3.48
N GLY A 29 20.55 -21.89 3.57
CA GLY A 29 21.64 -21.13 4.16
C GLY A 29 22.52 -20.42 3.14
N ASP A 30 22.61 -20.95 1.91
CA ASP A 30 23.39 -20.32 0.85
C ASP A 30 22.74 -19.00 0.40
N ILE A 31 23.58 -18.00 0.12
CA ILE A 31 23.16 -16.75 -0.53
C ILE A 31 23.21 -16.98 -2.06
N PRO A 32 22.05 -17.03 -2.74
CA PRO A 32 21.98 -17.35 -4.18
C PRO A 32 22.87 -16.46 -5.06
N GLU A 33 23.00 -15.20 -4.70
CA GLU A 33 23.75 -14.20 -5.45
C GLU A 33 25.27 -14.46 -5.41
N GLU A 34 25.80 -15.17 -4.41
CA GLU A 34 27.23 -15.52 -4.35
C GLU A 34 27.64 -16.48 -5.48
N TYR A 35 26.68 -17.23 -6.03
CA TYR A 35 26.93 -18.13 -7.16
C TYR A 35 27.27 -17.37 -8.44
N ASN A 36 26.99 -16.05 -8.50
CA ASN A 36 27.49 -15.17 -9.56
C ASN A 36 29.01 -15.21 -9.68
N ILE A 37 29.71 -15.36 -8.56
CA ILE A 37 31.17 -15.38 -8.47
C ILE A 37 31.68 -16.82 -8.41
N THR A 38 31.12 -17.62 -7.50
CA THR A 38 31.64 -18.96 -7.20
C THR A 38 31.28 -20.00 -8.25
N ARG A 39 30.17 -19.80 -8.98
CA ARG A 39 29.62 -20.75 -9.95
C ARG A 39 29.28 -20.11 -11.31
N LYS A 40 30.15 -19.21 -11.78
CA LYS A 40 30.00 -18.48 -13.04
C LYS A 40 29.57 -19.35 -14.25
N ALA A 41 30.19 -20.51 -14.44
CA ALA A 41 29.87 -21.39 -15.57
C ALA A 41 28.42 -21.90 -15.52
N ASP A 42 27.93 -22.24 -14.32
CA ASP A 42 26.55 -22.68 -14.12
C ASP A 42 25.57 -21.52 -14.35
N MET A 43 25.88 -20.30 -13.88
CA MET A 43 25.02 -19.13 -14.10
C MET A 43 24.86 -18.82 -15.59
N VAL A 44 25.97 -18.83 -16.34
CA VAL A 44 25.93 -18.63 -17.80
C VAL A 44 25.08 -19.73 -18.45
N LYS A 45 25.21 -20.98 -18.01
CA LYS A 45 24.44 -22.11 -18.54
C LYS A 45 22.94 -21.96 -18.27
N ILE A 46 22.55 -21.52 -17.07
CA ILE A 46 21.14 -21.29 -16.71
C ILE A 46 20.54 -20.18 -17.58
N HIS A 47 21.21 -19.03 -17.70
CA HIS A 47 20.71 -17.98 -18.60
C HIS A 47 20.62 -18.47 -20.04
N THR A 48 21.64 -19.18 -20.52
CA THR A 48 21.66 -19.70 -21.90
C THR A 48 20.51 -20.69 -22.14
N SER A 49 20.15 -21.54 -21.16
CA SER A 49 19.05 -22.49 -21.32
C SER A 49 17.69 -21.81 -21.46
N TYR A 50 17.44 -20.70 -20.75
CA TYR A 50 16.24 -19.89 -20.95
C TYR A 50 16.24 -19.17 -22.31
N LEU A 51 17.40 -18.69 -22.77
CA LEU A 51 17.51 -18.09 -24.10
C LEU A 51 17.30 -19.13 -25.21
N ASP A 52 17.81 -20.35 -25.05
CA ASP A 52 17.58 -21.45 -25.98
C ASP A 52 16.12 -21.91 -25.98
N ALA A 53 15.42 -21.77 -24.86
CA ALA A 53 13.98 -21.99 -24.75
C ALA A 53 13.14 -20.90 -25.45
N GLY A 54 13.73 -19.74 -25.74
CA GLY A 54 13.07 -18.67 -26.52
C GLY A 54 12.80 -17.37 -25.76
N ALA A 55 13.24 -17.23 -24.50
CA ALA A 55 13.02 -16.02 -23.71
C ALA A 55 13.59 -14.75 -24.37
N ASP A 56 12.79 -13.70 -24.57
CA ASP A 56 13.27 -12.40 -25.05
C ASP A 56 14.04 -11.63 -23.97
N PHE A 57 13.76 -11.92 -22.69
CA PHE A 57 14.45 -11.35 -21.54
C PHE A 57 15.09 -12.42 -20.68
N ILE A 58 16.20 -12.07 -20.06
CA ILE A 58 16.72 -12.77 -18.89
C ILE A 58 16.86 -11.79 -17.74
N THR A 59 16.49 -12.25 -16.55
CA THR A 59 16.69 -11.54 -15.28
C THR A 59 18.09 -11.83 -14.75
N THR A 60 18.76 -10.82 -14.19
CA THR A 60 20.04 -11.05 -13.50
C THR A 60 19.80 -11.80 -12.19
N ASN A 61 20.72 -12.67 -11.77
CA ASN A 61 20.65 -13.29 -10.44
C ASN A 61 21.01 -12.27 -9.35
N THR A 62 20.10 -11.33 -9.08
CA THR A 62 20.31 -10.18 -8.19
C THR A 62 19.09 -9.85 -7.32
N PHE A 63 18.06 -10.70 -7.30
CA PHE A 63 16.84 -10.53 -6.51
C PHE A 63 17.10 -10.03 -5.07
N GLY A 64 18.04 -10.65 -4.37
CA GLY A 64 18.42 -10.32 -3.00
C GLY A 64 19.54 -9.28 -2.86
N CYS A 65 20.08 -8.70 -3.93
CA CYS A 65 21.20 -7.77 -3.89
C CYS A 65 20.85 -6.40 -3.28
N SER A 66 20.69 -6.32 -1.95
CA SER A 66 20.57 -5.06 -1.21
C SER A 66 21.64 -4.95 -0.12
N PRO A 67 22.02 -3.72 0.31
CA PRO A 67 22.94 -3.57 1.43
C PRO A 67 22.51 -4.30 2.70
N TYR A 68 21.19 -4.39 2.95
CA TYR A 68 20.64 -5.09 4.11
C TYR A 68 20.73 -6.62 3.97
N LYS A 69 20.30 -7.18 2.84
CA LYS A 69 20.27 -8.65 2.64
C LYS A 69 21.67 -9.24 2.43
N MET A 70 22.59 -8.47 1.85
CA MET A 70 23.96 -8.91 1.58
C MET A 70 24.94 -8.59 2.72
N ALA A 71 24.44 -8.18 3.90
CA ALA A 71 25.28 -7.86 5.05
C ALA A 71 26.12 -9.05 5.53
N ASP A 72 25.59 -10.27 5.41
CA ASP A 72 26.24 -11.52 5.80
C ASP A 72 26.97 -12.22 4.64
N SER A 73 27.02 -11.60 3.45
CA SER A 73 27.71 -12.17 2.30
C SER A 73 29.24 -12.12 2.45
N SER A 74 29.91 -13.13 1.91
CA SER A 74 31.37 -13.18 1.78
C SER A 74 31.92 -12.19 0.74
N TYR A 75 31.07 -11.59 -0.09
CA TYR A 75 31.46 -10.70 -1.18
C TYR A 75 30.80 -9.33 -1.06
N ALA A 76 31.46 -8.30 -1.60
CA ALA A 76 30.87 -6.97 -1.63
C ALA A 76 29.66 -6.94 -2.58
N LEU A 77 28.60 -6.21 -2.20
CA LEU A 77 27.39 -6.00 -3.02
C LEU A 77 27.71 -5.63 -4.47
N LYS A 78 28.70 -4.76 -4.67
CA LYS A 78 29.16 -4.36 -6.00
C LYS A 78 29.64 -5.55 -6.84
N ASP A 79 30.43 -6.44 -6.25
CA ASP A 79 30.99 -7.58 -6.97
C ASP A 79 29.88 -8.58 -7.35
N LEU A 80 28.93 -8.83 -6.44
CA LEU A 80 27.77 -9.68 -6.69
C LEU A 80 26.94 -9.17 -7.88
N ILE A 81 26.61 -7.87 -7.89
CA ILE A 81 25.86 -7.23 -8.97
C ILE A 81 26.63 -7.28 -10.29
N GLN A 82 27.90 -6.88 -10.29
CA GLN A 82 28.70 -6.82 -11.51
C GLN A 82 28.90 -8.20 -12.14
N HIS A 83 29.14 -9.24 -11.32
CA HIS A 83 29.25 -10.60 -11.83
C HIS A 83 27.91 -11.16 -12.31
N GLY A 84 26.81 -10.88 -11.61
CA GLY A 84 25.46 -11.26 -12.06
C GLY A 84 25.14 -10.72 -13.45
N ILE A 85 25.37 -9.42 -13.67
CA ILE A 85 25.18 -8.78 -14.98
C ILE A 85 26.16 -9.35 -16.02
N ALA A 86 27.43 -9.53 -15.66
CA ALA A 86 28.43 -10.08 -16.57
C ALA A 86 28.08 -11.50 -17.05
N ASN A 87 27.55 -12.35 -16.17
CA ASN A 87 27.12 -13.70 -16.51
C ASN A 87 25.95 -13.68 -17.51
N ALA A 88 24.94 -12.83 -17.29
CA ALA A 88 23.85 -12.62 -18.23
C ALA A 88 24.35 -12.12 -19.60
N LYS A 89 25.33 -11.21 -19.63
CA LYS A 89 25.95 -10.73 -20.89
C LYS A 89 26.69 -11.81 -21.66
N VAL A 90 27.42 -12.68 -20.96
CA VAL A 90 28.11 -13.81 -21.58
C VAL A 90 27.11 -14.80 -22.18
N ALA A 91 25.98 -15.03 -21.53
CA ALA A 91 24.91 -15.86 -22.10
C ALA A 91 24.24 -15.19 -23.31
N LYS A 92 23.90 -13.89 -23.22
CA LYS A 92 23.34 -13.10 -24.34
C LYS A 92 24.25 -13.13 -25.58
N ALA A 93 25.56 -13.10 -25.41
CA ALA A 93 26.53 -13.17 -26.51
C ALA A 93 26.60 -14.54 -27.21
N GLN A 94 26.04 -15.61 -26.64
CA GLN A 94 26.02 -16.95 -27.22
C GLN A 94 24.84 -17.18 -28.17
N VAL A 95 23.83 -16.31 -28.15
CA VAL A 95 22.65 -16.42 -29.01
C VAL A 95 22.65 -15.34 -30.09
N ASN A 96 22.26 -15.72 -31.32
CA ASN A 96 22.23 -14.80 -32.47
C ASN A 96 20.81 -14.25 -32.70
N ARG A 97 20.20 -13.68 -31.66
CA ARG A 97 18.93 -12.95 -31.73
C ARG A 97 18.93 -11.80 -30.73
N GLU A 98 18.00 -10.86 -30.90
CA GLU A 98 17.84 -9.77 -29.97
C GLU A 98 17.27 -10.27 -28.64
N VAL A 99 17.94 -9.94 -27.55
CA VAL A 99 17.64 -10.34 -26.18
C VAL A 99 17.89 -9.15 -25.27
N TYR A 100 17.13 -9.02 -24.20
CA TYR A 100 17.27 -7.96 -23.22
C TYR A 100 17.68 -8.53 -21.86
N ILE A 101 18.49 -7.78 -21.11
CA ILE A 101 18.87 -8.09 -19.73
C ILE A 101 18.09 -7.17 -18.82
N ALA A 102 17.23 -7.73 -17.98
CA ALA A 102 16.54 -6.99 -16.93
C ALA A 102 17.33 -7.13 -15.62
N TYR A 103 17.70 -6.00 -15.00
CA TYR A 103 18.24 -6.04 -13.65
C TYR A 103 17.11 -6.33 -12.66
N ASP A 104 17.24 -7.43 -11.94
CA ASP A 104 16.24 -7.91 -10.99
C ASP A 104 16.43 -7.30 -9.59
N MET A 105 15.39 -6.61 -9.13
CA MET A 105 15.25 -5.98 -7.81
C MET A 105 14.10 -6.62 -7.04
N GLY A 106 14.41 -7.44 -6.05
CA GLY A 106 13.43 -7.90 -5.08
C GLY A 106 13.18 -6.90 -3.94
N PRO A 107 12.22 -7.20 -3.03
CA PRO A 107 11.97 -6.39 -1.85
C PRO A 107 13.18 -6.40 -0.92
N ILE A 108 13.44 -5.30 -0.21
CA ILE A 108 14.53 -5.15 0.76
C ILE A 108 14.37 -6.15 1.92
N GLY A 109 13.15 -6.54 2.23
CA GLY A 109 12.84 -7.49 3.32
C GLY A 109 12.72 -6.82 4.68
N GLN A 110 12.44 -5.52 4.74
CA GLN A 110 12.10 -4.79 5.95
C GLN A 110 10.83 -3.95 5.72
N LEU A 111 9.96 -3.89 6.73
CA LEU A 111 8.80 -3.00 6.68
C LEU A 111 9.24 -1.53 6.74
N LEU A 112 8.64 -0.69 5.90
CA LEU A 112 8.89 0.75 5.89
C LEU A 112 8.13 1.47 7.02
N GLU A 113 8.69 2.58 7.50
CA GLU A 113 7.97 3.51 8.38
C GLU A 113 6.66 3.98 7.72
N PRO A 114 5.54 4.10 8.47
CA PRO A 114 5.47 3.97 9.94
C PRO A 114 5.26 2.54 10.46
N MET A 115 5.08 1.54 9.60
CA MET A 115 4.77 0.15 10.00
C MET A 115 6.00 -0.65 10.44
N GLY A 116 7.19 -0.22 10.05
CA GLY A 116 8.45 -0.81 10.45
C GLY A 116 9.52 0.24 10.74
N THR A 117 10.77 -0.19 10.70
CA THR A 117 11.93 0.61 11.13
C THR A 117 12.71 1.22 9.97
N LEU A 118 12.46 0.78 8.73
CA LEU A 118 13.17 1.29 7.58
C LEU A 118 12.52 2.61 7.11
N SER A 119 13.22 3.72 7.24
CA SER A 119 12.74 4.98 6.67
C SER A 119 12.63 4.90 5.14
N PHE A 120 11.71 5.66 4.55
CA PHE A 120 11.57 5.77 3.09
C PHE A 120 12.89 6.17 2.40
N ASP A 121 13.63 7.11 3.00
CA ASP A 121 14.93 7.52 2.47
C ASP A 121 15.96 6.39 2.57
N GLY A 122 15.93 5.60 3.65
CA GLY A 122 16.72 4.38 3.78
C GLY A 122 16.43 3.38 2.65
N ALA A 123 15.15 3.10 2.38
CA ALA A 123 14.74 2.24 1.27
C ALA A 123 15.20 2.80 -0.08
N TYR A 124 14.99 4.10 -0.32
CA TYR A 124 15.46 4.78 -1.53
C TYR A 124 16.98 4.65 -1.71
N GLN A 125 17.78 4.85 -0.67
CA GLN A 125 19.24 4.72 -0.77
C GLN A 125 19.67 3.29 -1.11
N GLN A 126 18.98 2.28 -0.58
CA GLN A 126 19.26 0.88 -0.89
C GLN A 126 18.99 0.56 -2.36
N PHE A 127 17.86 1.01 -2.93
CA PHE A 127 17.59 0.84 -4.36
C PHE A 127 18.52 1.69 -5.23
N LYS A 128 18.79 2.93 -4.83
CA LYS A 128 19.71 3.82 -5.56
C LYS A 128 21.10 3.20 -5.70
N ALA A 129 21.63 2.60 -4.64
CA ALA A 129 22.93 1.93 -4.69
C ALA A 129 22.98 0.82 -5.76
N GLN A 130 21.89 0.08 -5.94
CA GLN A 130 21.77 -0.93 -6.99
C GLN A 130 21.70 -0.29 -8.39
N VAL A 131 20.85 0.73 -8.56
CA VAL A 131 20.68 1.46 -9.82
C VAL A 131 22.02 2.03 -10.31
N GLU A 132 22.78 2.69 -9.43
CA GLU A 132 24.07 3.28 -9.79
C GLU A 132 25.09 2.24 -10.29
N LEU A 133 24.98 0.98 -9.83
CA LEU A 133 25.87 -0.10 -10.23
C LEU A 133 25.43 -0.83 -11.50
N ALA A 134 24.15 -0.76 -11.86
CA ALA A 134 23.56 -1.54 -12.95
C ALA A 134 23.20 -0.73 -14.20
N LYS A 135 22.81 0.55 -14.06
CA LYS A 135 22.11 1.34 -15.09
C LYS A 135 22.81 1.47 -16.45
N ASP A 136 24.14 1.37 -16.49
CA ASP A 136 24.91 1.51 -17.74
C ASP A 136 25.16 0.15 -18.41
N GLU A 137 24.76 -0.96 -17.78
CA GLU A 137 25.11 -2.31 -18.19
C GLU A 137 23.87 -3.18 -18.51
N VAL A 138 22.65 -2.71 -18.25
CA VAL A 138 21.40 -3.47 -18.45
C VAL A 138 20.42 -2.76 -19.40
N ASP A 139 19.41 -3.48 -19.87
CA ASP A 139 18.42 -2.98 -20.84
C ASP A 139 17.13 -2.46 -20.18
N ALA A 140 16.82 -2.94 -18.96
CA ALA A 140 15.66 -2.54 -18.15
C ALA A 140 15.89 -2.86 -16.66
N PHE A 141 15.04 -2.30 -15.79
CA PHE A 141 14.90 -2.71 -14.40
C PHE A 141 13.58 -3.45 -14.20
N ILE A 142 13.61 -4.57 -13.49
CA ILE A 142 12.41 -5.24 -12.98
C ILE A 142 12.41 -5.16 -11.46
N VAL A 143 11.37 -4.54 -10.91
CA VAL A 143 11.09 -4.46 -9.47
C VAL A 143 9.99 -5.49 -9.20
N GLU A 144 10.36 -6.69 -8.74
CA GLU A 144 9.43 -7.83 -8.64
C GLU A 144 9.19 -8.32 -7.22
N THR A 145 8.08 -9.06 -7.04
CA THR A 145 7.66 -9.66 -5.78
C THR A 145 7.47 -8.62 -4.67
N MET A 146 7.02 -7.42 -5.02
CA MET A 146 6.81 -6.36 -4.04
C MET A 146 5.50 -6.56 -3.28
N THR A 147 5.56 -6.42 -1.96
CA THR A 147 4.39 -6.55 -1.05
C THR A 147 3.89 -5.21 -0.51
N ASP A 148 4.71 -4.15 -0.65
CA ASP A 148 4.43 -2.79 -0.20
C ASP A 148 4.57 -1.80 -1.36
N ILE A 149 3.47 -1.09 -1.67
CA ILE A 149 3.44 -0.07 -2.71
C ILE A 149 4.30 1.16 -2.36
N TYR A 150 4.58 1.40 -1.08
CA TYR A 150 5.46 2.49 -0.66
C TYR A 150 6.93 2.17 -0.96
N GLU A 151 7.31 0.89 -0.81
CA GLU A 151 8.62 0.39 -1.21
C GLU A 151 8.79 0.41 -2.74
N VAL A 152 7.74 0.02 -3.48
CA VAL A 152 7.68 0.19 -4.95
C VAL A 152 7.94 1.64 -5.34
N LYS A 153 7.30 2.60 -4.64
CA LYS A 153 7.54 4.03 -4.89
C LYS A 153 9.01 4.41 -4.66
N ALA A 154 9.63 3.94 -3.59
CA ALA A 154 11.05 4.19 -3.35
C ALA A 154 11.94 3.65 -4.47
N ALA A 155 11.65 2.44 -4.97
CA ALA A 155 12.38 1.82 -6.08
C ALA A 155 12.20 2.59 -7.40
N ILE A 156 10.97 2.94 -7.78
CA ILE A 156 10.70 3.71 -9.01
C ILE A 156 11.40 5.07 -8.95
N LEU A 157 11.32 5.78 -7.81
CA LEU A 157 12.03 7.06 -7.67
C LEU A 157 13.54 6.88 -7.74
N ALA A 158 14.10 5.84 -7.13
CA ALA A 158 15.53 5.55 -7.21
C ALA A 158 15.98 5.31 -8.65
N ILE A 159 15.18 4.61 -9.46
CA ILE A 159 15.49 4.37 -10.88
C ILE A 159 15.38 5.68 -11.67
N LYS A 160 14.23 6.35 -11.62
CA LYS A 160 13.92 7.53 -12.47
C LYS A 160 14.74 8.77 -12.13
N GLU A 161 15.20 8.92 -10.89
CA GLU A 161 16.06 10.03 -10.50
C GLU A 161 17.53 9.80 -10.91
N ASN A 162 17.90 8.59 -11.35
CA ASN A 162 19.28 8.22 -11.65
C ASN A 162 19.52 7.65 -13.06
N CYS A 163 18.47 7.28 -13.81
CA CYS A 163 18.50 6.86 -15.22
C CYS A 163 17.11 6.93 -15.90
N ASP A 164 17.07 6.73 -17.22
CA ASP A 164 15.85 6.72 -18.04
C ASP A 164 15.51 5.32 -18.62
N LEU A 165 16.08 4.25 -18.05
CA LEU A 165 15.81 2.88 -18.51
C LEU A 165 14.37 2.46 -18.21
N PRO A 166 13.78 1.55 -19.03
CA PRO A 166 12.44 1.04 -18.80
C PRO A 166 12.29 0.35 -17.44
N ILE A 167 11.13 0.56 -16.81
CA ILE A 167 10.82 0.02 -15.49
C ILE A 167 9.62 -0.93 -15.59
N ILE A 168 9.85 -2.17 -15.19
CA ILE A 168 8.83 -3.20 -15.02
C ILE A 168 8.59 -3.32 -13.52
N VAL A 169 7.34 -3.24 -13.10
CA VAL A 169 6.99 -3.29 -11.67
C VAL A 169 5.97 -4.38 -11.46
N SER A 170 6.31 -5.38 -10.66
CA SER A 170 5.44 -6.48 -10.30
C SER A 170 5.18 -6.53 -8.80
N MET A 171 3.91 -6.62 -8.43
CA MET A 171 3.49 -6.88 -7.05
C MET A 171 2.96 -8.30 -6.91
N THR A 172 3.06 -8.82 -5.70
CA THR A 172 2.42 -10.10 -5.33
C THR A 172 1.13 -9.85 -4.54
N PHE A 173 0.14 -10.71 -4.79
CA PHE A 173 -1.20 -10.64 -4.23
C PHE A 173 -1.58 -12.00 -3.64
N GLU A 174 -2.38 -11.97 -2.58
CA GLU A 174 -3.00 -13.14 -1.98
C GLU A 174 -4.33 -13.49 -2.69
N GLU A 175 -4.95 -14.62 -2.34
CA GLU A 175 -6.23 -15.06 -2.93
C GLU A 175 -7.37 -14.05 -2.72
N ASN A 176 -7.29 -13.24 -1.66
CA ASN A 176 -8.23 -12.14 -1.40
C ASN A 176 -8.09 -10.95 -2.37
N GLY A 177 -7.13 -11.00 -3.30
CA GLY A 177 -6.87 -9.96 -4.29
C GLY A 177 -6.11 -8.75 -3.74
N ARG A 178 -5.48 -8.83 -2.56
CA ARG A 178 -4.70 -7.75 -1.96
C ARG A 178 -3.25 -8.15 -1.70
N SER A 179 -2.36 -7.16 -1.65
CA SER A 179 -1.01 -7.35 -1.14
C SER A 179 -1.00 -7.42 0.39
N LEU A 180 0.13 -7.83 0.98
CA LEU A 180 0.35 -7.87 2.43
C LEU A 180 0.00 -6.55 3.15
N THR A 181 0.21 -5.41 2.49
CA THR A 181 -0.07 -4.07 3.04
C THR A 181 -1.48 -3.56 2.72
N GLY A 182 -2.31 -4.38 2.07
CA GLY A 182 -3.70 -4.08 1.71
C GLY A 182 -3.88 -3.38 0.35
N THR A 183 -2.84 -3.32 -0.49
CA THR A 183 -2.96 -2.71 -1.83
C THR A 183 -3.82 -3.59 -2.73
N ASP A 184 -4.90 -3.05 -3.30
CA ASP A 184 -5.72 -3.73 -4.33
C ASP A 184 -5.21 -3.46 -5.76
N PRO A 185 -5.65 -4.23 -6.78
CA PRO A 185 -5.14 -4.11 -8.13
C PRO A 185 -5.42 -2.74 -8.76
N LEU A 186 -6.59 -2.15 -8.49
CA LEU A 186 -6.91 -0.79 -8.92
C LEU A 186 -5.92 0.25 -8.37
N THR A 187 -5.57 0.15 -7.09
CA THR A 187 -4.62 1.03 -6.42
C THR A 187 -3.21 0.84 -6.93
N PHE A 188 -2.77 -0.41 -7.10
CA PHE A 188 -1.51 -0.75 -7.74
C PHE A 188 -1.38 -0.08 -9.11
N VAL A 189 -2.35 -0.28 -10.00
CA VAL A 189 -2.32 0.32 -11.35
C VAL A 189 -2.26 1.84 -11.26
N ASN A 190 -3.13 2.47 -10.45
CA ASN A 190 -3.21 3.93 -10.41
C ASN A 190 -1.92 4.57 -9.88
N VAL A 191 -1.29 3.99 -8.86
CA VAL A 191 -0.05 4.52 -8.27
C VAL A 191 1.14 4.27 -9.19
N VAL A 192 1.32 3.04 -9.66
CA VAL A 192 2.51 2.64 -10.44
C VAL A 192 2.53 3.29 -11.82
N GLU A 193 1.39 3.36 -12.52
CA GLU A 193 1.30 4.14 -13.76
C GLU A 193 1.55 5.63 -13.53
N GLY A 194 1.05 6.17 -12.41
CA GLY A 194 1.23 7.57 -12.03
C GLY A 194 2.71 7.93 -11.85
N LEU A 195 3.46 7.06 -11.17
CA LEU A 195 4.91 7.19 -10.98
C LEU A 195 5.68 6.95 -12.30
N GLY A 196 5.01 6.40 -13.31
CA GLY A 196 5.49 6.26 -14.67
C GLY A 196 6.44 5.09 -14.85
N ALA A 197 6.02 3.92 -14.38
CA ALA A 197 6.52 2.63 -14.87
C ALA A 197 6.10 2.40 -16.33
N ASP A 198 6.80 1.50 -17.02
CA ASP A 198 6.55 1.14 -18.42
C ASP A 198 5.72 -0.15 -18.55
N VAL A 199 5.78 -1.04 -17.56
CA VAL A 199 5.04 -2.31 -17.53
C VAL A 199 4.55 -2.60 -16.11
N LEU A 200 3.29 -3.03 -15.99
CA LEU A 200 2.68 -3.53 -14.75
C LEU A 200 2.86 -5.05 -14.66
N GLY A 201 2.99 -5.60 -13.46
CA GLY A 201 3.24 -7.03 -13.28
C GLY A 201 2.50 -7.65 -12.11
N VAL A 202 2.22 -8.93 -12.24
CA VAL A 202 1.94 -9.82 -11.10
C VAL A 202 2.82 -11.07 -11.19
N ASN A 203 3.40 -11.44 -10.07
CA ASN A 203 4.28 -12.61 -9.97
C ASN A 203 4.22 -13.26 -8.59
N CYS A 204 4.61 -14.53 -8.53
CA CYS A 204 4.71 -15.32 -7.30
C CYS A 204 3.36 -15.50 -6.55
N SER A 205 3.43 -16.08 -5.36
CA SER A 205 2.34 -16.49 -4.43
C SER A 205 1.30 -17.47 -4.96
N LEU A 206 0.85 -17.30 -6.20
CA LEU A 206 -0.30 -18.00 -6.76
C LEU A 206 0.06 -18.69 -8.08
N GLY A 207 -0.72 -19.74 -8.40
CA GLY A 207 -0.68 -20.40 -9.69
C GLY A 207 -1.37 -19.58 -10.79
N PRO A 208 -1.27 -20.01 -12.06
CA PRO A 208 -1.91 -19.30 -13.18
C PRO A 208 -3.43 -19.19 -13.05
N LYS A 209 -4.08 -20.20 -12.46
CA LYS A 209 -5.54 -20.25 -12.30
C LYS A 209 -6.02 -19.20 -11.31
N GLU A 210 -5.36 -19.11 -10.16
CA GLU A 210 -5.71 -18.20 -9.07
C GLU A 210 -5.38 -16.74 -9.44
N LEU A 211 -4.38 -16.50 -10.31
CA LEU A 211 -4.03 -15.16 -10.80
C LEU A 211 -4.99 -14.60 -11.84
N MET A 212 -5.79 -15.43 -12.53
CA MET A 212 -6.73 -14.95 -13.55
C MET A 212 -7.65 -13.78 -13.13
N PRO A 213 -8.37 -13.84 -11.99
CA PRO A 213 -9.21 -12.73 -11.54
C PRO A 213 -8.41 -11.44 -11.34
N ILE A 214 -7.23 -11.52 -10.73
CA ILE A 214 -6.36 -10.37 -10.45
C ILE A 214 -5.85 -9.76 -11.77
N VAL A 215 -5.37 -10.60 -12.70
CA VAL A 215 -4.91 -10.16 -14.03
C VAL A 215 -6.02 -9.46 -14.79
N LYS A 216 -7.25 -10.00 -14.73
CA LYS A 216 -8.41 -9.38 -15.37
C LYS A 216 -8.69 -7.98 -14.79
N GLU A 217 -8.70 -7.85 -13.47
CA GLU A 217 -8.96 -6.56 -12.82
C GLU A 217 -7.91 -5.51 -13.21
N ILE A 218 -6.62 -5.91 -13.28
CA ILE A 218 -5.54 -5.04 -13.74
C ILE A 218 -5.76 -4.62 -15.19
N LEU A 219 -6.03 -5.57 -16.10
CA LEU A 219 -6.22 -5.28 -17.52
C LEU A 219 -7.43 -4.39 -17.80
N ASP A 220 -8.51 -4.51 -17.01
CA ASP A 220 -9.72 -3.68 -17.13
C ASP A 220 -9.42 -2.18 -16.87
N VAL A 221 -8.33 -1.87 -16.16
CA VAL A 221 -7.98 -0.51 -15.76
C VAL A 221 -6.62 -0.02 -16.23
N ALA A 222 -5.75 -0.91 -16.71
CA ALA A 222 -4.39 -0.62 -17.16
C ALA A 222 -4.37 0.10 -18.51
N ARG A 223 -3.46 1.06 -18.61
CA ARG A 223 -3.17 1.85 -19.81
C ARG A 223 -1.75 1.60 -20.33
N ILE A 224 -0.90 0.99 -19.51
CA ILE A 224 0.41 0.48 -19.92
C ILE A 224 0.39 -1.06 -19.98
N PRO A 225 1.30 -1.69 -20.74
CA PRO A 225 1.32 -3.13 -20.93
C PRO A 225 1.56 -3.90 -19.62
N MET A 226 1.23 -5.19 -19.62
CA MET A 226 1.33 -6.05 -18.44
C MET A 226 2.23 -7.27 -18.67
N ILE A 227 2.98 -7.66 -17.63
CA ILE A 227 3.68 -8.94 -17.46
C ILE A 227 2.96 -9.85 -16.45
N VAL A 228 2.95 -11.16 -16.70
CA VAL A 228 2.46 -12.16 -15.74
C VAL A 228 3.52 -13.25 -15.59
N GLN A 229 3.96 -13.50 -14.35
CA GLN A 229 4.96 -14.51 -13.98
C GLN A 229 4.43 -15.43 -12.87
N PRO A 230 3.51 -16.35 -13.19
CA PRO A 230 2.90 -17.25 -12.21
C PRO A 230 3.88 -18.34 -11.77
N ASN A 231 3.65 -18.91 -10.58
CA ASN A 231 4.34 -20.14 -10.15
C ASN A 231 3.89 -21.34 -11.01
N ALA A 232 4.63 -22.44 -10.97
CA ALA A 232 4.23 -23.72 -11.58
C ALA A 232 3.13 -24.43 -10.76
N GLY A 233 2.10 -23.68 -10.35
CA GLY A 233 1.09 -24.10 -9.38
C GLY A 233 1.44 -23.69 -7.95
N LEU A 234 0.59 -24.11 -7.01
CA LEU A 234 0.87 -23.91 -5.59
C LEU A 234 1.98 -24.87 -5.14
N PRO A 235 2.88 -24.43 -4.24
CA PRO A 235 3.93 -25.29 -3.72
C PRO A 235 3.32 -26.41 -2.87
N CYS A 236 3.79 -27.63 -3.07
CA CYS A 236 3.55 -28.76 -2.17
C CYS A 236 4.90 -29.23 -1.62
N LEU A 237 4.87 -29.93 -0.49
CA LEU A 237 6.03 -30.65 0.00
C LEU A 237 5.83 -32.14 -0.37
N GLU A 238 6.86 -32.77 -0.92
CA GLU A 238 6.88 -34.22 -1.14
C GLU A 238 8.28 -34.73 -0.82
N HIS A 239 8.39 -35.76 0.03
CA HIS A 239 9.67 -36.36 0.43
C HIS A 239 10.66 -35.36 1.07
N GLY A 240 10.18 -34.25 1.64
CA GLY A 240 11.01 -33.20 2.21
C GLY A 240 11.65 -32.25 1.19
N GLU A 241 11.21 -32.26 -0.07
CA GLU A 241 11.54 -31.27 -1.09
C GLU A 241 10.28 -30.54 -1.54
N THR A 242 10.38 -29.26 -1.93
CA THR A 242 9.23 -28.53 -2.47
C THR A 242 9.01 -28.92 -3.93
N HIS A 243 7.81 -29.40 -4.23
CA HIS A 243 7.36 -29.77 -5.56
C HIS A 243 6.27 -28.81 -6.08
N TYR A 244 6.10 -28.83 -7.40
CA TYR A 244 5.12 -28.06 -8.15
C TYR A 244 4.47 -29.00 -9.16
N HIS A 245 3.15 -29.13 -9.11
CA HIS A 245 2.44 -30.15 -9.90
C HIS A 245 1.97 -29.69 -11.28
N LEU A 246 1.98 -28.39 -11.56
CA LEU A 246 1.53 -27.90 -12.86
C LEU A 246 2.53 -28.31 -13.94
N THR A 247 2.04 -28.92 -15.02
CA THR A 247 2.89 -29.30 -16.16
C THR A 247 3.17 -28.12 -17.09
N SER A 248 4.23 -28.22 -17.90
CA SER A 248 4.57 -27.22 -18.94
C SER A 248 3.45 -27.05 -19.98
N GLU A 249 2.74 -28.14 -20.29
CA GLU A 249 1.60 -28.17 -21.21
C GLU A 249 0.37 -27.41 -20.67
N GLU A 250 0.01 -27.66 -19.40
CA GLU A 250 -1.06 -26.93 -18.71
C GLU A 250 -0.70 -25.45 -18.57
N TYR A 251 0.54 -25.15 -18.19
CA TYR A 251 1.04 -23.79 -18.10
C TYR A 251 0.85 -23.04 -19.43
N ALA A 252 1.16 -23.67 -20.56
CA ALA A 252 0.99 -23.06 -21.87
C ALA A 252 -0.47 -22.81 -22.25
N MET A 253 -1.41 -23.63 -21.75
CA MET A 253 -2.84 -23.35 -21.89
C MET A 253 -3.22 -22.06 -21.15
N TYR A 254 -2.70 -21.83 -19.94
CA TYR A 254 -2.91 -20.59 -19.20
C TYR A 254 -2.22 -19.39 -19.84
N ALA A 255 -0.98 -19.55 -20.32
CA ALA A 255 -0.25 -18.50 -21.04
C ALA A 255 -1.05 -17.98 -22.26
N LYS A 256 -1.65 -18.89 -23.05
CA LYS A 256 -2.54 -18.53 -24.16
C LYS A 256 -3.74 -17.72 -23.68
N GLN A 257 -4.36 -18.10 -22.57
CA GLN A 257 -5.51 -17.38 -22.01
C GLN A 257 -5.11 -15.96 -21.55
N PHE A 258 -3.98 -15.82 -20.86
CA PHE A 258 -3.46 -14.50 -20.49
C PHE A 258 -3.20 -13.60 -21.71
N ILE A 259 -2.57 -14.13 -22.75
CA ILE A 259 -2.31 -13.39 -23.99
C ILE A 259 -3.64 -12.96 -24.65
N GLN A 260 -4.64 -13.85 -24.69
CA GLN A 260 -5.97 -13.54 -25.22
C GLN A 260 -6.70 -12.47 -24.40
N MET A 261 -6.48 -12.41 -23.09
CA MET A 261 -7.01 -11.35 -22.23
C MET A 261 -6.35 -9.99 -22.49
N GLY A 262 -5.14 -9.97 -23.06
CA GLY A 262 -4.38 -8.75 -23.36
C GLY A 262 -3.04 -8.63 -22.63
N VAL A 263 -2.59 -9.68 -21.94
CA VAL A 263 -1.23 -9.71 -21.36
C VAL A 263 -0.19 -9.67 -22.48
N SER A 264 0.77 -8.78 -22.34
CA SER A 264 1.76 -8.48 -23.38
C SER A 264 3.11 -9.14 -23.13
N ILE A 265 3.36 -9.61 -21.91
CA ILE A 265 4.60 -10.27 -21.53
C ILE A 265 4.28 -11.46 -20.63
N ILE A 266 4.84 -12.62 -20.93
CA ILE A 266 4.66 -13.85 -20.13
C ILE A 266 6.03 -14.34 -19.69
N GLY A 267 6.20 -14.67 -18.42
CA GLY A 267 7.41 -15.33 -17.90
C GLY A 267 7.03 -16.30 -16.80
N GLY A 268 7.99 -16.91 -16.11
CA GLY A 268 7.72 -17.83 -15.01
C GLY A 268 8.32 -17.38 -13.69
N CYS A 269 7.70 -17.76 -12.57
CA CYS A 269 8.28 -17.62 -11.24
C CYS A 269 8.59 -19.01 -10.66
N CYS A 270 8.42 -19.25 -9.36
CA CYS A 270 8.86 -20.46 -8.68
C CYS A 270 8.33 -21.75 -9.33
N GLY A 271 9.21 -22.73 -9.49
CA GLY A 271 8.91 -24.03 -10.11
C GLY A 271 8.98 -24.05 -11.64
N THR A 272 9.04 -22.89 -12.31
CA THR A 272 9.13 -22.85 -13.78
C THR A 272 10.57 -23.10 -14.26
N THR A 273 10.71 -23.92 -15.30
CA THR A 273 12.01 -24.32 -15.89
C THR A 273 12.09 -23.90 -17.37
N PRO A 274 13.23 -24.06 -18.06
CA PRO A 274 13.32 -23.79 -19.49
C PRO A 274 12.27 -24.52 -20.35
N GLU A 275 11.77 -25.66 -19.90
CA GLU A 275 10.68 -26.37 -20.57
C GLU A 275 9.37 -25.54 -20.58
N PHE A 276 9.01 -24.93 -19.46
CA PHE A 276 7.83 -24.06 -19.35
C PHE A 276 7.97 -22.83 -20.25
N ILE A 277 9.16 -22.23 -20.27
CA ILE A 277 9.44 -21.04 -21.08
C ILE A 277 9.39 -21.36 -22.58
N LYS A 278 9.80 -22.57 -22.97
CA LYS A 278 9.65 -23.04 -24.34
C LYS A 278 8.19 -23.12 -24.75
N GLU A 279 7.34 -23.69 -23.90
CA GLU A 279 5.91 -23.77 -24.19
C GLU A 279 5.19 -22.41 -24.13
N ALA A 280 5.62 -21.50 -23.23
CA ALA A 280 5.18 -20.11 -23.22
C ALA A 280 5.58 -19.37 -24.52
N THR A 281 6.77 -19.63 -25.06
CA THR A 281 7.22 -19.09 -26.35
C THR A 281 6.40 -19.64 -27.51
N ASN A 282 6.01 -20.92 -27.48
CA ASN A 282 5.10 -21.48 -28.48
C ASN A 282 3.72 -20.77 -28.42
N ALA A 283 3.24 -20.45 -27.21
CA ALA A 283 1.99 -19.74 -27.00
C ALA A 283 2.03 -18.28 -27.49
N SER A 284 3.17 -17.59 -27.40
CA SER A 284 3.31 -16.16 -27.73
C SER A 284 3.14 -15.82 -29.21
N GLN A 285 3.18 -16.81 -30.11
CA GLN A 285 3.09 -16.63 -31.57
C GLN A 285 1.71 -16.17 -32.06
N GLN A 286 0.67 -16.12 -31.20
CA GLN A 286 -0.70 -15.79 -31.58
C GLN A 286 -0.96 -14.28 -31.81
N GLY A 287 0.02 -13.40 -31.54
CA GLY A 287 -0.13 -11.95 -31.65
C GLY A 287 -0.71 -11.31 -30.38
N ILE A 288 -0.67 -9.98 -30.30
CA ILE A 288 -1.05 -9.22 -29.09
C ILE A 288 -2.47 -8.65 -29.19
N HIS A 289 -3.18 -8.61 -28.05
CA HIS A 289 -4.51 -7.99 -27.90
C HIS A 289 -4.57 -6.87 -26.85
N PHE A 290 -3.44 -6.32 -26.43
CA PHE A 290 -3.42 -5.26 -25.42
C PHE A 290 -4.12 -3.99 -25.93
N THR A 291 -5.17 -3.59 -25.21
CA THR A 291 -5.92 -2.36 -25.49
C THR A 291 -5.89 -1.49 -24.24
N PRO A 292 -5.21 -0.32 -24.28
CA PRO A 292 -5.19 0.58 -23.14
C PRO A 292 -6.59 0.99 -22.69
N ALA A 293 -6.86 0.90 -21.39
CA ALA A 293 -8.11 1.30 -20.80
C ALA A 293 -8.40 2.81 -20.99
N VAL A 294 -9.69 3.16 -20.94
CA VAL A 294 -10.11 4.56 -20.98
C VAL A 294 -9.64 5.27 -19.71
N LYS A 295 -8.92 6.39 -19.87
CA LYS A 295 -8.43 7.17 -18.73
C LYS A 295 -9.60 7.72 -17.90
N LYS A 296 -9.59 7.37 -16.61
CA LYS A 296 -10.38 7.98 -15.54
C LYS A 296 -9.46 8.77 -14.61
N THR A 297 -10.03 9.79 -13.96
CA THR A 297 -9.32 10.56 -12.92
C THR A 297 -9.43 9.79 -11.61
N ARG A 298 -8.31 9.59 -10.94
CA ARG A 298 -8.20 8.74 -9.75
C ARG A 298 -7.14 9.26 -8.81
N VAL A 299 -7.44 9.23 -7.52
CA VAL A 299 -6.52 9.56 -6.42
C VAL A 299 -6.49 8.38 -5.45
N SER A 300 -5.35 8.13 -4.82
CA SER A 300 -5.16 6.90 -4.04
C SER A 300 -4.36 7.17 -2.77
N SER A 301 -4.74 6.49 -1.68
CA SER A 301 -3.82 6.13 -0.60
C SER A 301 -3.05 4.86 -0.98
N GLY A 302 -2.34 4.24 -0.04
CA GLY A 302 -1.64 2.97 -0.27
C GLY A 302 -2.58 1.79 -0.47
N SER A 303 -3.84 1.87 -0.01
CA SER A 303 -4.77 0.72 0.01
C SER A 303 -6.16 1.01 -0.56
N LYS A 304 -6.47 2.26 -0.90
CA LYS A 304 -7.77 2.65 -1.45
C LYS A 304 -7.63 3.68 -2.56
N THR A 305 -8.39 3.47 -3.63
CA THR A 305 -8.49 4.41 -4.76
C THR A 305 -9.88 4.99 -4.89
N VAL A 306 -9.96 6.31 -5.01
CA VAL A 306 -11.19 7.04 -5.34
C VAL A 306 -11.15 7.38 -6.83
N THR A 307 -12.14 6.89 -7.58
CA THR A 307 -12.30 7.16 -9.01
C THR A 307 -13.36 8.22 -9.22
N PHE A 308 -13.09 9.25 -10.01
CA PHE A 308 -14.09 10.23 -10.40
C PHE A 308 -14.85 9.73 -11.64
N ASP A 309 -16.06 9.22 -11.45
CA ASP A 309 -16.87 8.57 -12.50
C ASP A 309 -18.33 9.05 -12.51
N GLY A 310 -18.52 10.32 -12.17
CA GLY A 310 -19.82 10.98 -12.18
C GLY A 310 -20.52 11.04 -10.82
N GLN A 311 -20.03 10.30 -9.83
CA GLN A 311 -20.46 10.45 -8.46
C GLN A 311 -19.86 11.69 -7.79
N VAL A 312 -20.54 12.18 -6.75
CA VAL A 312 -20.01 13.24 -5.89
C VAL A 312 -18.97 12.63 -4.94
N VAL A 313 -17.73 13.11 -5.04
CA VAL A 313 -16.61 12.73 -4.18
C VAL A 313 -16.47 13.74 -3.06
N ILE A 314 -16.56 13.31 -1.81
CA ILE A 314 -16.59 14.21 -0.65
C ILE A 314 -15.16 14.51 -0.19
N CYS A 315 -14.75 15.77 -0.23
CA CYS A 315 -13.47 16.21 0.31
C CYS A 315 -13.64 16.88 1.68
N GLY A 316 -13.08 16.27 2.72
CA GLY A 316 -13.16 16.78 4.09
C GLY A 316 -12.25 17.98 4.34
N GLU A 317 -12.83 19.14 4.66
CA GLU A 317 -12.12 20.43 4.77
C GLU A 317 -11.45 20.69 6.13
N ARG A 318 -11.58 19.78 7.11
CA ARG A 318 -11.34 20.15 8.50
C ARG A 318 -9.88 20.15 8.93
N LEU A 319 -8.95 19.52 8.21
CA LEU A 319 -7.51 19.57 8.55
C LEU A 319 -6.90 20.86 7.98
N ASN A 320 -7.45 21.99 8.39
CA ASN A 320 -7.01 23.32 8.00
C ASN A 320 -6.98 24.24 9.23
N PRO A 321 -5.80 24.78 9.63
CA PRO A 321 -5.65 25.58 10.85
C PRO A 321 -6.29 26.97 10.75
N THR A 322 -6.71 27.41 9.57
CA THR A 322 -7.31 28.72 9.35
C THR A 322 -8.59 28.89 10.18
N GLY A 323 -8.57 29.85 11.11
CA GLY A 323 -9.69 30.09 12.03
C GLY A 323 -9.87 29.05 13.15
N LYS A 324 -9.02 28.02 13.24
CA LYS A 324 -9.09 26.94 14.24
C LYS A 324 -7.96 27.03 15.26
N LYS A 325 -8.24 27.68 16.39
CA LYS A 325 -7.24 27.91 17.47
C LYS A 325 -6.57 26.63 17.97
N LYS A 326 -7.36 25.57 18.22
CA LYS A 326 -6.85 24.28 18.71
C LYS A 326 -5.88 23.62 17.73
N LEU A 327 -6.29 23.47 16.47
CA LEU A 327 -5.48 22.88 15.42
C LEU A 327 -4.21 23.69 15.14
N LYS A 328 -4.31 25.03 15.13
CA LYS A 328 -3.16 25.92 15.01
C LYS A 328 -2.16 25.71 16.15
N GLN A 329 -2.63 25.63 17.39
CA GLN A 329 -1.80 25.41 18.57
C GLN A 329 -1.13 24.02 18.53
N ALA A 330 -1.90 22.98 18.20
CA ALA A 330 -1.43 21.61 18.01
C ALA A 330 -0.26 21.52 17.00
N LEU A 331 -0.39 22.15 15.83
CA LEU A 331 0.68 22.19 14.82
C LEU A 331 1.93 22.93 15.30
N LEU A 332 1.78 24.03 16.05
CA LEU A 332 2.90 24.81 16.59
C LEU A 332 3.65 24.07 17.70
N GLU A 333 2.92 23.32 18.53
CA GLU A 333 3.48 22.57 19.66
C GLU A 333 4.01 21.19 19.23
N GLY A 334 3.74 20.76 17.99
CA GLY A 334 4.11 19.43 17.49
C GLY A 334 3.28 18.30 18.11
N SER A 335 2.12 18.62 18.70
CA SER A 335 1.17 17.65 19.22
C SER A 335 0.12 17.38 18.13
N PHE A 336 0.28 16.27 17.40
CA PHE A 336 -0.53 15.99 16.21
C PHE A 336 -1.75 15.10 16.47
N GLU A 337 -2.02 14.76 17.73
CA GLU A 337 -3.17 13.96 18.15
C GLU A 337 -4.50 14.55 17.63
N GLU A 338 -4.68 15.87 17.76
CA GLU A 338 -5.89 16.55 17.27
C GLU A 338 -6.01 16.48 15.73
N VAL A 339 -4.89 16.43 15.00
CA VAL A 339 -4.87 16.26 13.54
C VAL A 339 -5.40 14.86 13.18
N ILE A 340 -4.88 13.83 13.85
CA ILE A 340 -5.28 12.44 13.64
C ILE A 340 -6.74 12.21 14.02
N ARG A 341 -7.17 12.71 15.19
CA ARG A 341 -8.55 12.60 15.64
C ARG A 341 -9.52 13.27 14.67
N GLU A 342 -9.20 14.47 14.18
CA GLU A 342 -10.04 15.16 13.20
C GLU A 342 -10.06 14.41 11.85
N ALA A 343 -8.97 13.77 11.45
CA ALA A 343 -8.92 12.94 10.24
C ALA A 343 -9.84 11.71 10.34
N ILE A 344 -9.73 10.94 11.44
CA ILE A 344 -10.58 9.77 11.72
C ILE A 344 -12.05 10.16 11.67
N ARG A 345 -12.43 11.23 12.38
CA ARG A 345 -13.83 11.68 12.43
C ARG A 345 -14.37 12.04 11.05
N GLN A 346 -13.56 12.64 10.19
CA GLN A 346 -13.97 12.96 8.84
C GLN A 346 -14.13 11.71 7.97
N GLN A 347 -13.22 10.75 8.08
CA GLN A 347 -13.32 9.45 7.39
C GLN A 347 -14.59 8.70 7.82
N GLU A 348 -14.84 8.60 9.13
CA GLU A 348 -16.05 7.96 9.69
C GLU A 348 -17.34 8.68 9.28
N ALA A 349 -17.28 9.99 9.10
CA ALA A 349 -18.40 10.79 8.59
C ALA A 349 -18.59 10.70 7.07
N GLY A 350 -17.81 9.87 6.36
CA GLY A 350 -17.98 9.59 4.94
C GLY A 350 -17.18 10.51 4.01
N ALA A 351 -16.08 11.10 4.47
CA ALA A 351 -15.13 11.75 3.56
C ALA A 351 -14.44 10.71 2.67
N ASP A 352 -14.43 10.95 1.35
CA ASP A 352 -13.72 10.11 0.39
C ASP A 352 -12.26 10.54 0.26
N VAL A 353 -11.98 11.84 0.41
CA VAL A 353 -10.66 12.46 0.35
C VAL A 353 -10.52 13.43 1.52
N LEU A 354 -9.33 13.59 2.10
CA LEU A 354 -9.08 14.59 3.14
C LEU A 354 -8.21 15.72 2.64
N ASP A 355 -8.67 16.96 2.76
CA ASP A 355 -7.87 18.17 2.55
C ASP A 355 -6.92 18.37 3.73
N VAL A 356 -5.62 18.46 3.45
CA VAL A 356 -4.56 18.59 4.46
C VAL A 356 -3.78 19.87 4.21
N ASN A 357 -4.02 20.86 5.07
CA ASN A 357 -3.33 22.14 5.08
C ASN A 357 -2.64 22.34 6.44
N VAL A 358 -1.34 22.63 6.44
CA VAL A 358 -0.56 22.91 7.67
C VAL A 358 -0.08 24.36 7.75
N GLY A 359 -0.66 25.23 6.93
CA GLY A 359 -0.28 26.64 6.77
C GLY A 359 -0.49 27.45 8.03
N VAL A 360 0.56 27.57 8.85
CA VAL A 360 0.60 28.41 10.03
C VAL A 360 1.78 29.38 9.92
N PRO A 361 1.57 30.71 10.06
CA PRO A 361 2.68 31.67 10.05
C PRO A 361 3.76 31.33 11.08
N GLY A 362 5.02 31.29 10.66
CA GLY A 362 6.18 30.99 11.50
C GLY A 362 6.55 29.50 11.62
N LEU A 363 5.78 28.62 10.98
CA LEU A 363 6.03 27.17 10.95
C LEU A 363 6.80 26.79 9.68
N ASP A 364 7.70 25.81 9.78
CA ASP A 364 8.34 25.20 8.61
C ASP A 364 7.33 24.25 7.94
N GLU A 365 6.57 24.81 7.00
CA GLU A 365 5.45 24.14 6.34
C GLU A 365 5.89 22.82 5.68
N ALA A 366 7.05 22.78 5.03
CA ALA A 366 7.54 21.58 4.36
C ALA A 366 7.83 20.45 5.36
N LYS A 367 8.57 20.75 6.44
CA LYS A 367 8.87 19.73 7.47
C LYS A 367 7.63 19.23 8.18
N VAL A 368 6.70 20.11 8.52
CA VAL A 368 5.50 19.72 9.25
C VAL A 368 4.52 18.99 8.34
N MET A 369 4.41 19.36 7.07
CA MET A 369 3.57 18.65 6.10
C MET A 369 4.02 17.20 5.96
N VAL A 370 5.34 16.94 5.84
CA VAL A 370 5.87 15.57 5.79
C VAL A 370 5.51 14.76 7.04
N LYS A 371 5.64 15.35 8.23
CA LYS A 371 5.25 14.69 9.48
C LYS A 371 3.76 14.33 9.47
N VAL A 372 2.89 15.31 9.17
CA VAL A 372 1.44 15.13 9.12
C VAL A 372 1.04 14.05 8.11
N VAL A 373 1.61 14.07 6.90
CA VAL A 373 1.35 13.05 5.88
C VAL A 373 1.74 11.66 6.38
N LYS A 374 2.94 11.50 6.97
CA LYS A 374 3.41 10.21 7.51
C LYS A 374 2.49 9.67 8.62
N MET A 375 2.03 10.52 9.53
CA MET A 375 1.13 10.09 10.60
C MET A 375 -0.28 9.78 10.07
N LEU A 376 -0.79 10.58 9.12
CA LEU A 376 -2.10 10.32 8.52
C LEU A 376 -2.14 9.01 7.75
N GLN A 377 -1.11 8.68 6.97
CA GLN A 377 -1.07 7.41 6.23
C GLN A 377 -0.85 6.18 7.14
N GLU A 378 -0.42 6.36 8.39
CA GLU A 378 -0.34 5.28 9.39
C GLU A 378 -1.74 4.78 9.75
N VAL A 379 -2.66 5.71 9.99
CA VAL A 379 -4.01 5.42 10.50
C VAL A 379 -5.07 5.35 9.40
N MET A 380 -4.95 6.17 8.34
CA MET A 380 -6.00 6.41 7.36
C MET A 380 -5.78 5.60 6.09
N ASN A 381 -6.89 5.14 5.51
CA ASN A 381 -6.90 4.56 4.17
C ASN A 381 -7.52 5.50 3.13
N VAL A 382 -8.04 6.68 3.50
CA VAL A 382 -8.56 7.66 2.55
C VAL A 382 -7.45 8.43 1.83
N PRO A 383 -7.57 8.67 0.51
CA PRO A 383 -6.64 9.53 -0.21
C PRO A 383 -6.53 10.95 0.38
N LEU A 384 -5.36 11.57 0.22
CA LEU A 384 -5.07 12.92 0.71
C LEU A 384 -5.03 13.93 -0.43
N GLN A 385 -5.67 15.07 -0.20
CA GLN A 385 -5.46 16.31 -0.92
C GLN A 385 -4.41 17.14 -0.16
N ILE A 386 -3.23 17.27 -0.75
CA ILE A 386 -2.12 18.03 -0.17
C ILE A 386 -2.32 19.49 -0.56
N ASP A 387 -2.71 20.32 0.41
CA ASP A 387 -3.02 21.74 0.23
C ASP A 387 -1.89 22.63 0.75
N SER A 388 -1.18 23.27 -0.18
CA SER A 388 -0.11 24.21 0.14
C SER A 388 0.14 25.18 -1.02
N SER A 389 0.51 26.42 -0.65
CA SER A 389 1.02 27.41 -1.59
C SER A 389 2.54 27.31 -1.83
N SER A 390 3.25 26.47 -1.06
CA SER A 390 4.69 26.28 -1.14
C SER A 390 5.04 25.09 -2.03
N PRO A 391 5.73 25.31 -3.18
CA PRO A 391 6.19 24.20 -4.03
C PRO A 391 7.12 23.23 -3.30
N GLU A 392 7.91 23.73 -2.34
CA GLU A 392 8.78 22.88 -1.51
C GLU A 392 7.97 21.95 -0.61
N ALA A 393 6.92 22.46 0.04
CA ALA A 393 6.05 21.64 0.87
C ALA A 393 5.29 20.59 0.04
N LEU A 394 4.82 20.97 -1.15
CA LEU A 394 4.18 20.04 -2.09
C LEU A 394 5.14 18.93 -2.56
N GLU A 395 6.37 19.27 -2.98
CA GLU A 395 7.37 18.28 -3.42
C GLU A 395 7.69 17.29 -2.28
N GLN A 396 7.98 17.80 -1.09
CA GLN A 396 8.33 16.97 0.06
C GLN A 396 7.16 16.08 0.47
N ALA A 397 5.94 16.63 0.58
CA ALA A 397 4.75 15.85 0.92
C ALA A 397 4.47 14.77 -0.14
N CYS A 398 4.52 15.12 -1.44
CA CYS A 398 4.31 14.16 -2.52
C CYS A 398 5.39 13.07 -2.55
N ARG A 399 6.64 13.35 -2.12
CA ARG A 399 7.70 12.35 -2.02
C ARG A 399 7.36 11.26 -0.99
N TYR A 400 6.94 11.65 0.21
CA TYR A 400 6.67 10.73 1.31
C TYR A 400 5.24 10.20 1.35
N TYR A 401 4.33 10.74 0.54
CA TYR A 401 2.96 10.24 0.51
C TYR A 401 2.87 8.83 -0.08
N ASN A 402 2.32 7.87 0.66
CA ASN A 402 2.06 6.53 0.15
C ASN A 402 0.77 6.49 -0.69
N GLY A 403 0.86 6.86 -1.97
CA GLY A 403 -0.27 6.88 -2.89
C GLY A 403 -0.12 7.87 -4.05
N ARG A 404 -1.25 8.13 -4.72
CA ARG A 404 -1.37 9.10 -5.83
C ARG A 404 -2.07 10.36 -5.31
N PRO A 405 -1.34 11.47 -5.07
CA PRO A 405 -1.88 12.63 -4.37
C PRO A 405 -2.84 13.45 -5.22
N LEU A 406 -3.78 14.13 -4.57
CA LEU A 406 -4.47 15.29 -5.12
C LEU A 406 -3.73 16.55 -4.68
N ILE A 407 -3.19 17.32 -5.62
CA ILE A 407 -2.35 18.48 -5.35
C ILE A 407 -3.22 19.75 -5.43
N ASN A 408 -3.35 20.43 -4.30
CA ASN A 408 -4.01 21.73 -4.20
C ASN A 408 -2.93 22.80 -3.94
N SER A 409 -2.54 23.63 -4.89
CA SER A 409 -3.08 23.77 -6.26
C SER A 409 -2.16 24.55 -7.19
N ILE A 410 -2.51 24.61 -8.48
CA ILE A 410 -1.99 25.58 -9.44
C ILE A 410 -2.99 26.70 -9.70
N ASN A 411 -2.52 27.78 -10.31
CA ASN A 411 -3.36 28.83 -10.89
C ASN A 411 -2.78 29.27 -12.24
N ALA A 412 -3.45 30.17 -12.96
CA ALA A 412 -3.05 30.55 -14.32
C ALA A 412 -1.75 31.39 -14.40
N LYS A 413 -1.06 31.66 -13.29
CA LYS A 413 0.24 32.34 -13.32
C LYS A 413 1.33 31.37 -13.83
N PRO A 414 2.11 31.75 -14.86
CA PRO A 414 3.16 30.88 -15.41
C PRO A 414 4.20 30.43 -14.39
N SER A 415 4.56 31.28 -13.42
CA SER A 415 5.53 30.95 -12.38
C SER A 415 5.04 29.84 -11.45
N VAL A 416 3.75 29.81 -11.13
CA VAL A 416 3.14 28.78 -10.27
C VAL A 416 3.05 27.46 -10.99
N MET A 417 2.56 27.45 -12.24
CA MET A 417 2.50 26.25 -13.07
C MET A 417 3.88 25.64 -13.29
N LYS A 418 4.89 26.46 -13.61
CA LYS A 418 6.28 26.00 -13.81
C LYS A 418 6.89 25.38 -12.55
N ALA A 419 6.45 25.80 -11.36
CA ALA A 419 6.94 25.26 -10.09
C ALA A 419 6.24 23.95 -9.70
N ILE A 420 4.94 23.81 -9.97
CA ILE A 420 4.12 22.72 -9.41
C ILE A 420 3.83 21.60 -10.43
N LEU A 421 3.66 21.89 -11.72
CA LEU A 421 3.41 20.86 -12.73
C LEU A 421 4.52 19.81 -12.83
N PRO A 422 5.83 20.14 -12.69
CA PRO A 422 6.88 19.12 -12.61
C PRO A 422 6.69 18.16 -11.42
N ILE A 423 6.27 18.67 -10.26
CA ILE A 423 6.01 17.89 -9.04
C ILE A 423 4.88 16.90 -9.31
N ALA A 424 3.76 17.40 -9.85
CA ALA A 424 2.62 16.59 -10.21
C ALA A 424 2.99 15.49 -11.23
N LYS A 425 3.78 15.82 -12.25
CA LYS A 425 4.25 14.84 -13.23
C LYS A 425 5.15 13.78 -12.58
N LYS A 426 6.08 14.18 -11.72
CA LYS A 426 7.05 13.30 -11.07
C LYS A 426 6.38 12.25 -10.17
N TYR A 427 5.36 12.65 -9.42
CA TYR A 427 4.66 11.77 -8.47
C TYR A 427 3.31 11.25 -8.98
N GLY A 428 2.99 11.50 -10.25
CA GLY A 428 1.71 11.13 -10.84
C GLY A 428 0.49 11.85 -10.29
N GLY A 429 0.65 12.97 -9.58
CA GLY A 429 -0.44 13.67 -8.90
C GLY A 429 -1.54 14.17 -9.84
N VAL A 430 -2.78 14.16 -9.33
CA VAL A 430 -3.91 14.89 -9.93
C VAL A 430 -3.83 16.33 -9.41
N VAL A 431 -4.09 17.33 -10.25
CA VAL A 431 -3.85 18.74 -9.89
C VAL A 431 -5.16 19.52 -9.88
N ILE A 432 -5.38 20.31 -8.83
CA ILE A 432 -6.44 21.31 -8.80
C ILE A 432 -5.93 22.60 -9.44
N GLY A 433 -6.64 23.10 -10.46
CA GLY A 433 -6.36 24.37 -11.11
C GLY A 433 -7.41 25.44 -10.75
N LEU A 434 -6.99 26.46 -10.01
CA LEU A 434 -7.84 27.59 -9.64
C LEU A 434 -7.96 28.54 -10.83
N THR A 435 -9.19 28.88 -11.20
CA THR A 435 -9.46 29.82 -12.29
C THR A 435 -9.22 31.27 -11.87
N LEU A 436 -7.99 31.58 -11.43
CA LEU A 436 -7.50 32.92 -11.12
C LEU A 436 -6.13 33.15 -11.77
N ALA A 437 -5.84 34.43 -12.03
CA ALA A 437 -4.52 34.91 -12.42
C ALA A 437 -4.11 35.99 -11.41
N ASP A 438 -3.96 37.25 -11.85
CA ASP A 438 -3.71 38.36 -10.93
C ASP A 438 -4.95 38.82 -10.17
N GLN A 439 -6.13 38.59 -10.76
CA GLN A 439 -7.43 38.84 -10.16
C GLN A 439 -8.34 37.64 -10.40
N ILE A 440 -9.41 37.55 -9.62
CA ILE A 440 -10.45 36.55 -9.81
C ILE A 440 -11.38 37.04 -10.93
N PRO A 441 -11.55 36.30 -12.04
CA PRO A 441 -12.48 36.68 -13.09
C PRO A 441 -13.93 36.68 -12.61
N LEU A 442 -14.71 37.65 -13.09
CA LEU A 442 -16.09 37.82 -12.67
C LEU A 442 -17.04 36.94 -13.49
N LEU A 443 -16.73 36.72 -14.77
CA LEU A 443 -17.57 35.96 -15.69
C LEU A 443 -17.17 34.49 -15.78
N ALA A 444 -18.16 33.61 -15.96
CA ALA A 444 -17.93 32.19 -16.16
C ALA A 444 -17.03 31.88 -17.36
N SER A 445 -17.23 32.58 -18.48
CA SER A 445 -16.44 32.39 -19.71
C SER A 445 -14.95 32.66 -19.50
N GLU A 446 -14.61 33.71 -18.75
CA GLU A 446 -13.22 34.06 -18.45
C GLU A 446 -12.57 33.00 -17.57
N ARG A 447 -13.30 32.43 -16.60
CA ARG A 447 -12.81 31.33 -15.77
C ARG A 447 -12.54 30.08 -16.59
N VAL A 448 -13.43 29.75 -17.53
CA VAL A 448 -13.27 28.62 -18.46
C VAL A 448 -12.05 28.80 -19.36
N ASP A 449 -11.76 30.02 -19.82
CA ASP A 449 -10.58 30.28 -20.65
C ASP A 449 -9.26 30.16 -19.87
N LEU A 450 -9.23 30.56 -18.60
CA LEU A 450 -8.11 30.28 -17.71
C LEU A 450 -7.94 28.77 -17.47
N ALA A 451 -9.04 28.04 -17.26
CA ALA A 451 -9.01 26.59 -17.09
C ALA A 451 -8.40 25.88 -18.32
N LYS A 452 -8.84 26.23 -19.53
CA LYS A 452 -8.28 25.69 -20.78
C LYS A 452 -6.78 25.96 -20.89
N THR A 453 -6.34 27.16 -20.48
CA THR A 453 -4.92 27.52 -20.48
C THR A 453 -4.11 26.62 -19.56
N MET A 454 -4.57 26.42 -18.32
CA MET A 454 -3.90 25.53 -17.35
C MET A 454 -3.89 24.07 -17.82
N ILE A 455 -4.99 23.58 -18.40
CA ILE A 455 -5.09 22.22 -18.95
C ILE A 455 -4.08 22.03 -20.10
N GLN A 456 -3.98 23.01 -21.00
CA GLN A 456 -3.06 22.97 -22.12
C GLN A 456 -1.60 23.02 -21.66
N GLU A 457 -1.30 23.81 -20.62
CA GLU A 457 0.03 23.85 -20.01
C GLU A 457 0.38 22.53 -19.33
N ALA A 458 -0.52 21.97 -18.50
CA ALA A 458 -0.32 20.67 -17.86
C ALA A 458 -0.02 19.55 -18.89
N LYS A 459 -0.67 19.60 -20.06
CA LYS A 459 -0.42 18.67 -21.16
C LYS A 459 1.02 18.71 -21.68
N THR A 460 1.70 19.87 -21.66
CA THR A 460 3.10 19.98 -22.12
C THR A 460 4.07 19.24 -21.19
N TYR A 461 3.71 19.11 -19.90
CA TYR A 461 4.41 18.29 -18.91
C TYR A 461 4.02 16.81 -18.95
N GLY A 462 3.13 16.40 -19.86
CA GLY A 462 2.65 15.02 -19.97
C GLY A 462 1.66 14.63 -18.87
N ILE A 463 0.94 15.60 -18.31
CA ILE A 463 -0.23 15.39 -17.42
C ILE A 463 -1.47 15.30 -18.30
N HIS A 464 -2.31 14.30 -18.06
CA HIS A 464 -3.51 14.09 -18.86
C HIS A 464 -4.56 15.18 -18.55
N PRO A 465 -5.29 15.73 -19.55
CA PRO A 465 -6.30 16.78 -19.32
C PRO A 465 -7.36 16.45 -18.25
N LYS A 466 -7.73 15.17 -18.12
CA LYS A 466 -8.67 14.72 -17.08
C LYS A 466 -8.08 14.76 -15.66
N ASP A 467 -6.76 14.66 -15.53
CA ASP A 467 -6.07 14.75 -14.23
C ASP A 467 -5.86 16.21 -13.77
N VAL A 468 -6.50 17.18 -14.45
CA VAL A 468 -6.62 18.57 -14.00
C VAL A 468 -8.07 18.82 -13.61
N ILE A 469 -8.33 18.93 -12.30
CA ILE A 469 -9.64 19.25 -11.72
C ILE A 469 -9.75 20.76 -11.58
N ILE A 470 -10.84 21.36 -12.04
CA ILE A 470 -10.95 22.82 -12.12
C ILE A 470 -11.74 23.39 -10.95
N ASP A 471 -11.11 24.27 -10.18
CA ASP A 471 -11.79 25.10 -9.18
C ASP A 471 -12.29 26.38 -9.83
N CYS A 472 -13.60 26.46 -10.02
CA CYS A 472 -14.28 27.61 -10.62
C CYS A 472 -14.48 28.78 -9.62
N LEU A 473 -13.92 28.67 -8.42
CA LEU A 473 -13.92 29.63 -7.33
C LEU A 473 -15.30 29.96 -6.79
N THR A 474 -15.56 29.51 -5.57
CA THR A 474 -16.74 29.94 -4.81
C THR A 474 -16.54 31.37 -4.29
N LEU A 475 -17.36 32.29 -4.77
CA LEU A 475 -17.35 33.68 -4.31
C LEU A 475 -18.26 33.89 -3.10
N THR A 476 -17.90 34.85 -2.25
CA THR A 476 -18.65 35.18 -1.03
C THR A 476 -19.92 35.97 -1.38
N ALA A 477 -21.09 35.42 -1.08
CA ALA A 477 -22.37 36.04 -1.44
C ALA A 477 -22.60 37.40 -0.77
N SER A 478 -21.98 37.65 0.38
CA SER A 478 -22.04 38.93 1.09
C SER A 478 -21.35 40.09 0.35
N ALA A 479 -20.34 39.79 -0.48
CA ALA A 479 -19.55 40.79 -1.18
C ALA A 479 -19.81 40.78 -2.70
N GLN A 480 -20.02 39.61 -3.28
CA GLN A 480 -20.09 39.36 -4.73
C GLN A 480 -21.33 38.54 -5.08
N GLN A 481 -22.50 39.00 -4.63
CA GLN A 481 -23.75 38.24 -4.70
C GLN A 481 -24.15 37.88 -6.14
N LYS A 482 -23.92 38.77 -7.11
CA LYS A 482 -24.30 38.56 -8.51
C LYS A 482 -23.46 37.47 -9.15
N GLU A 483 -22.19 37.39 -8.76
CA GLU A 483 -21.19 36.52 -9.34
C GLU A 483 -21.23 35.09 -8.77
N VAL A 484 -22.05 34.83 -7.74
CA VAL A 484 -22.32 33.46 -7.24
C VAL A 484 -22.92 32.57 -8.33
N GLN A 485 -23.79 33.13 -9.18
CA GLN A 485 -24.37 32.38 -10.32
C GLN A 485 -23.33 32.11 -11.41
N GLU A 486 -22.35 33.00 -11.58
CA GLU A 486 -21.25 32.81 -12.54
C GLU A 486 -20.37 31.62 -12.12
N THR A 487 -20.19 31.35 -10.82
CA THR A 487 -19.52 30.12 -10.36
C THR A 487 -20.28 28.86 -10.83
N LEU A 488 -21.60 28.83 -10.69
CA LEU A 488 -22.41 27.68 -11.11
C LEU A 488 -22.42 27.50 -12.63
N GLU A 489 -22.46 28.61 -13.37
CA GLU A 489 -22.37 28.59 -14.83
C GLU A 489 -20.99 28.09 -15.30
N ALA A 490 -19.90 28.52 -14.65
CA ALA A 490 -18.56 28.01 -14.96
C ALA A 490 -18.44 26.51 -14.70
N VAL A 491 -18.98 26.01 -13.58
CA VAL A 491 -19.03 24.57 -13.28
C VAL A 491 -19.77 23.81 -14.40
N ARG A 492 -20.93 24.31 -14.82
CA ARG A 492 -21.72 23.71 -15.90
C ARG A 492 -20.96 23.67 -17.22
N GLN A 493 -20.28 24.75 -17.59
CA GLN A 493 -19.48 24.82 -18.80
C GLN A 493 -18.29 23.85 -18.75
N MET A 494 -17.56 23.79 -17.62
CA MET A 494 -16.44 22.86 -17.46
C MET A 494 -16.89 21.39 -17.51
N LYS A 495 -18.03 21.07 -16.89
CA LYS A 495 -18.62 19.73 -16.94
C LYS A 495 -19.03 19.34 -18.37
N ALA A 496 -19.61 20.28 -19.12
CA ALA A 496 -19.95 20.07 -20.54
C ALA A 496 -18.72 19.84 -21.44
N LEU A 497 -17.55 20.37 -21.04
CA LEU A 497 -16.26 20.09 -21.70
C LEU A 497 -15.63 18.76 -21.26
N GLY A 498 -16.27 18.01 -20.35
CA GLY A 498 -15.81 16.71 -19.88
C GLY A 498 -14.72 16.77 -18.80
N HIS A 499 -14.58 17.90 -18.11
CA HIS A 499 -13.65 18.06 -17.00
C HIS A 499 -14.36 17.94 -15.64
N HIS A 500 -13.62 17.47 -14.63
CA HIS A 500 -14.09 17.45 -13.26
C HIS A 500 -13.93 18.82 -12.62
N THR A 501 -14.83 19.12 -11.68
CA THR A 501 -14.86 20.40 -10.97
C THR A 501 -14.81 20.23 -9.46
N VAL A 502 -14.19 21.18 -8.78
CA VAL A 502 -14.05 21.25 -7.33
C VAL A 502 -14.51 22.63 -6.84
N LEU A 503 -15.07 22.71 -5.64
CA LEU A 503 -15.43 23.98 -5.01
C LEU A 503 -15.26 23.90 -3.50
N GLY A 504 -14.65 24.93 -2.91
CA GLY A 504 -14.80 25.25 -1.48
C GLY A 504 -16.20 25.77 -1.21
N VAL A 505 -17.14 24.88 -0.89
CA VAL A 505 -18.58 25.21 -0.77
C VAL A 505 -18.82 26.19 0.38
N SER A 506 -18.10 26.01 1.49
CA SER A 506 -18.22 26.82 2.72
C SER A 506 -17.93 28.32 2.52
N ASN A 507 -17.28 28.69 1.42
CA ASN A 507 -16.92 30.08 1.11
C ASN A 507 -18.13 30.94 0.77
N VAL A 508 -19.19 30.37 0.20
CA VAL A 508 -20.36 31.13 -0.29
C VAL A 508 -21.03 31.95 0.81
N SER A 509 -21.00 31.44 2.03
CA SER A 509 -21.74 31.98 3.18
C SER A 509 -20.92 32.90 4.09
N PHE A 510 -19.64 33.17 3.79
CA PHE A 510 -18.83 34.03 4.66
C PHE A 510 -19.46 35.41 4.83
N GLY A 511 -19.53 35.87 6.09
CA GLY A 511 -20.11 37.17 6.46
C GLY A 511 -21.65 37.20 6.55
N LEU A 512 -22.35 36.09 6.32
CA LEU A 512 -23.82 36.01 6.41
C LEU A 512 -24.31 35.17 7.61
N PRO A 513 -25.50 35.46 8.17
CA PRO A 513 -26.12 34.63 9.20
C PRO A 513 -26.64 33.31 8.61
N ASN A 514 -26.86 32.32 9.48
CA ASN A 514 -27.37 30.99 9.10
C ASN A 514 -26.60 30.36 7.92
N ARG A 515 -25.27 30.33 8.04
CA ARG A 515 -24.35 29.77 7.06
C ARG A 515 -24.71 28.34 6.60
N PRO A 516 -25.12 27.40 7.49
CA PRO A 516 -25.48 26.04 7.08
C PRO A 516 -26.56 26.01 5.99
N LEU A 517 -27.62 26.83 6.12
CA LEU A 517 -28.69 26.90 5.12
C LEU A 517 -28.17 27.34 3.75
N LEU A 518 -27.32 28.37 3.70
CA LEU A 518 -26.72 28.86 2.46
C LEU A 518 -25.77 27.83 1.84
N ASN A 519 -24.91 27.22 2.65
CA ASN A 519 -23.98 26.19 2.20
C ASN A 519 -24.72 25.01 1.57
N ARG A 520 -25.78 24.51 2.22
CA ARG A 520 -26.58 23.37 1.75
C ARG A 520 -27.36 23.68 0.47
N THR A 521 -27.94 24.88 0.40
CA THR A 521 -28.66 25.34 -0.79
C THR A 521 -27.70 25.48 -1.97
N PHE A 522 -26.55 26.12 -1.76
CA PHE A 522 -25.53 26.29 -2.79
C PHE A 522 -24.94 24.95 -3.23
N LEU A 523 -24.64 24.04 -2.29
CA LEU A 523 -24.16 22.69 -2.58
C LEU A 523 -25.11 21.95 -3.53
N THR A 524 -26.41 21.98 -3.24
CA THR A 524 -27.43 21.36 -4.10
C THR A 524 -27.40 21.94 -5.51
N MET A 525 -27.32 23.26 -5.63
CA MET A 525 -27.25 23.94 -6.94
C MET A 525 -25.94 23.62 -7.68
N ALA A 526 -24.82 23.52 -6.97
CA ALA A 526 -23.52 23.20 -7.53
C ALA A 526 -23.45 21.75 -8.02
N MET A 527 -23.94 20.78 -7.25
CA MET A 527 -24.03 19.38 -7.67
C MET A 527 -24.93 19.24 -8.90
N GLN A 528 -26.07 19.95 -8.94
CA GLN A 528 -26.93 19.99 -10.12
C GLN A 528 -26.24 20.63 -11.35
N ALA A 529 -25.33 21.59 -11.13
CA ALA A 529 -24.53 22.18 -12.21
C ALA A 529 -23.42 21.23 -12.70
N GLY A 530 -23.05 20.21 -11.92
CA GLY A 530 -22.03 19.22 -12.29
C GLY A 530 -20.82 19.18 -11.36
N LEU A 531 -20.90 19.72 -10.14
CA LEU A 531 -19.82 19.66 -9.14
C LEU A 531 -19.45 18.20 -8.80
N ASP A 532 -18.19 17.84 -8.99
CA ASP A 532 -17.67 16.50 -8.69
C ASP A 532 -17.07 16.38 -7.28
N LEU A 533 -16.35 17.42 -6.84
CA LEU A 533 -15.57 17.42 -5.59
C LEU A 533 -15.95 18.61 -4.69
N PRO A 534 -17.01 18.54 -3.89
CA PRO A 534 -17.25 19.52 -2.83
C PRO A 534 -16.20 19.38 -1.72
N ILE A 535 -15.44 20.45 -1.46
CA ILE A 535 -14.66 20.62 -0.23
C ILE A 535 -15.61 21.17 0.83
N ILE A 536 -15.99 20.31 1.79
CA ILE A 536 -17.01 20.57 2.82
C ILE A 536 -16.61 20.00 4.17
N ASN A 537 -17.35 20.39 5.21
CA ASN A 537 -17.31 19.75 6.51
C ASN A 537 -18.19 18.47 6.52
N PRO A 538 -17.62 17.24 6.50
CA PRO A 538 -18.41 16.01 6.50
C PRO A 538 -19.10 15.76 7.85
N LEU A 539 -18.68 16.43 8.93
CA LEU A 539 -19.34 16.37 10.23
C LEU A 539 -20.65 17.17 10.27
N ASP A 540 -20.97 17.93 9.22
CA ASP A 540 -22.26 18.58 9.08
C ASP A 540 -23.28 17.60 8.50
N PHE A 541 -24.10 17.04 9.40
CA PHE A 541 -25.13 16.08 9.07
C PHE A 541 -26.09 16.56 7.98
N GLU A 542 -26.43 17.85 7.94
CA GLU A 542 -27.36 18.38 6.94
C GLU A 542 -26.72 18.46 5.55
N LEU A 543 -25.43 18.77 5.45
CA LEU A 543 -24.69 18.73 4.18
C LEU A 543 -24.61 17.29 3.66
N MET A 544 -24.23 16.34 4.52
CA MET A 544 -24.13 14.93 4.14
C MET A 544 -25.50 14.37 3.70
N SER A 545 -26.56 14.67 4.46
CA SER A 545 -27.92 14.25 4.10
C SER A 545 -28.41 14.84 2.77
N THR A 546 -27.90 16.02 2.39
CA THR A 546 -28.19 16.62 1.08
C THR A 546 -27.51 15.88 -0.06
N ILE A 547 -26.29 15.38 0.17
CA ILE A 547 -25.59 14.53 -0.80
C ILE A 547 -26.30 13.17 -0.91
N ASP A 548 -26.67 12.55 0.21
CA ASP A 548 -27.43 11.29 0.21
C ASP A 548 -28.73 11.44 -0.60
N ALA A 549 -29.49 12.51 -0.34
CA ALA A 549 -30.73 12.80 -1.08
C ALA A 549 -30.47 13.08 -2.57
N PHE A 550 -29.41 13.82 -2.90
CA PHE A 550 -29.02 14.09 -4.28
C PHE A 550 -28.67 12.78 -5.01
N ASN A 551 -27.95 11.86 -4.38
CA ASN A 551 -27.57 10.58 -4.95
C ASN A 551 -28.79 9.70 -5.27
N VAL A 552 -29.82 9.72 -4.43
CA VAL A 552 -31.10 9.05 -4.72
C VAL A 552 -31.79 9.70 -5.92
N ILE A 553 -31.95 11.03 -5.89
CA ILE A 553 -32.68 11.78 -6.94
C ILE A 553 -32.00 11.63 -8.30
N THR A 554 -30.67 11.59 -8.34
CA THR A 554 -29.88 11.48 -9.57
C THR A 554 -29.56 10.05 -9.98
N TYR A 555 -30.16 9.06 -9.32
CA TYR A 555 -29.99 7.63 -9.62
C TYR A 555 -28.54 7.12 -9.47
N GLN A 556 -27.77 7.74 -8.57
CA GLN A 556 -26.44 7.28 -8.17
C GLN A 556 -26.52 6.24 -7.05
N ASP A 557 -27.44 6.42 -6.10
CA ASP A 557 -27.77 5.41 -5.08
C ASP A 557 -28.92 4.52 -5.57
N LYS A 558 -28.55 3.44 -6.26
CA LYS A 558 -29.51 2.50 -6.84
C LYS A 558 -30.28 1.79 -5.73
N GLU A 559 -31.60 1.76 -5.87
CA GLU A 559 -32.51 1.19 -4.87
C GLU A 559 -32.48 1.92 -3.51
N SER A 560 -31.80 3.08 -3.43
CA SER A 560 -31.71 3.91 -2.23
C SER A 560 -31.09 3.20 -1.02
N VAL A 561 -30.21 2.22 -1.26
CA VAL A 561 -29.63 1.38 -0.18
C VAL A 561 -28.84 2.23 0.81
N ALA A 562 -27.90 3.03 0.32
CA ALA A 562 -27.05 3.85 1.19
C ALA A 562 -27.87 4.92 1.91
N TYR A 563 -28.87 5.50 1.24
CA TYR A 563 -29.80 6.45 1.83
C TYR A 563 -30.60 5.82 2.97
N ILE A 564 -31.16 4.63 2.77
CA ILE A 564 -31.92 3.92 3.81
C ILE A 564 -31.02 3.63 5.01
N GLU A 565 -29.82 3.11 4.80
CA GLU A 565 -28.88 2.81 5.88
C GLU A 565 -28.53 4.06 6.72
N ARG A 566 -28.28 5.19 6.06
CA ARG A 566 -27.86 6.44 6.73
C ARG A 566 -29.02 7.21 7.36
N GLN A 567 -30.23 7.11 6.79
CA GLN A 567 -31.35 7.99 7.13
C GLN A 567 -32.47 7.29 7.92
N ALA A 568 -32.49 5.95 8.00
CA ALA A 568 -33.58 5.20 8.65
C ALA A 568 -33.83 5.57 10.12
N ASN A 569 -32.78 5.98 10.85
CA ASN A 569 -32.87 6.32 12.27
C ASN A 569 -32.96 7.83 12.56
N VAL A 570 -33.11 8.66 11.52
CA VAL A 570 -33.13 10.11 11.66
C VAL A 570 -34.52 10.55 12.12
N THR A 571 -34.63 10.90 13.41
CA THR A 571 -35.88 11.42 13.95
C THR A 571 -36.03 12.88 13.52
N VAL A 572 -36.94 13.15 12.58
CA VAL A 572 -37.31 14.52 12.23
C VAL A 572 -38.10 15.11 13.41
N GLU A 573 -37.41 15.79 14.32
CA GLU A 573 -38.09 16.57 15.36
C GLU A 573 -38.94 17.65 14.66
N LYS A 574 -40.27 17.49 14.70
CA LYS A 574 -41.21 18.56 14.35
C LYS A 574 -41.12 19.65 15.42
N THR A 575 -40.16 20.55 15.31
CA THR A 575 -40.05 21.68 16.24
C THR A 575 -41.05 22.77 15.83
N ILE A 576 -42.23 22.75 16.46
CA ILE A 576 -42.94 23.99 16.77
C ILE A 576 -42.10 24.69 17.84
N THR A 577 -41.68 25.91 17.53
CA THR A 577 -40.89 26.84 18.35
C THR A 577 -41.10 26.70 19.86
N THR A 578 -40.03 26.41 20.60
CA THR A 578 -39.61 27.18 21.79
C THR A 578 -38.16 26.87 22.12
N THR A 579 -37.37 27.94 22.22
CA THR A 579 -35.99 28.01 22.69
C THR A 579 -35.69 27.11 23.90
N LYS A 580 -34.77 26.16 23.72
CA LYS A 580 -33.58 25.93 24.57
C LYS A 580 -32.75 24.81 23.94
N GLY A 581 -31.51 25.14 23.60
CA GLY A 581 -30.58 24.21 22.98
C GLY A 581 -30.41 22.93 23.81
N LYS A 582 -30.64 21.80 23.16
CA LYS A 582 -30.08 20.52 23.54
C LYS A 582 -29.14 20.11 22.42
N MET A 583 -27.85 20.08 22.74
CA MET A 583 -26.83 19.43 21.93
C MET A 583 -27.21 17.96 21.77
N ALA A 584 -27.04 17.45 20.56
CA ALA A 584 -27.10 16.03 20.25
C ALA A 584 -26.19 15.25 21.20
N THR A 585 -26.78 14.29 21.89
CA THR A 585 -26.10 13.36 22.80
C THR A 585 -25.53 12.18 22.01
N ASN A 586 -24.26 11.89 22.32
CA ASN A 586 -23.48 10.69 22.06
C ASN A 586 -23.07 10.40 20.59
N MET A 587 -22.08 11.15 20.10
CA MET A 587 -20.93 10.49 19.46
C MET A 587 -20.07 9.93 20.59
N ASP A 588 -19.61 8.69 20.48
CA ASP A 588 -18.82 8.01 21.51
C ASP A 588 -17.69 8.91 22.02
N ALA A 589 -17.70 9.16 23.32
CA ALA A 589 -16.53 9.70 23.99
C ALA A 589 -15.41 8.68 23.77
N LEU A 590 -14.28 9.15 23.25
CA LEU A 590 -13.07 8.38 23.05
C LEU A 590 -12.70 7.66 24.37
N ASN A 591 -12.91 6.35 24.39
CA ASN A 591 -12.64 5.46 25.51
C ASN A 591 -11.49 4.51 25.16
N LEU A 592 -10.95 3.78 26.14
CA LEU A 592 -9.79 2.90 25.94
C LEU A 592 -10.03 1.86 24.83
N TYR A 593 -11.24 1.29 24.74
CA TYR A 593 -11.64 0.37 23.68
C TYR A 593 -11.48 1.00 22.28
N SER A 594 -12.11 2.15 22.05
CA SER A 594 -12.06 2.87 20.76
C SER A 594 -10.65 3.39 20.44
N CYS A 595 -9.85 3.71 21.46
CA CYS A 595 -8.47 4.14 21.31
C CYS A 595 -7.58 3.01 20.78
N ILE A 596 -7.76 1.79 21.32
CA ILE A 596 -7.08 0.58 20.85
C ILE A 596 -7.53 0.22 19.43
N MET A 597 -8.84 0.22 19.16
CA MET A 597 -9.40 -0.03 17.81
C MET A 597 -8.80 0.89 16.75
N ARG A 598 -8.51 2.14 17.11
CA ARG A 598 -8.00 3.19 16.21
C ARG A 598 -6.47 3.35 16.21
N GLY A 599 -5.75 2.58 17.03
CA GLY A 599 -4.28 2.65 17.08
C GLY A 599 -3.72 3.97 17.63
N LEU A 600 -4.41 4.64 18.55
CA LEU A 600 -4.03 5.98 19.04
C LEU A 600 -3.00 5.92 20.19
N LYS A 601 -1.72 5.74 19.84
CA LYS A 601 -0.57 5.57 20.76
C LYS A 601 -0.40 6.66 21.82
N ASP A 602 -0.68 7.92 21.47
CA ASP A 602 -0.46 9.05 22.37
C ASP A 602 -1.52 9.13 23.48
N GLU A 603 -2.76 8.74 23.17
CA GLU A 603 -3.92 8.84 24.07
C GLU A 603 -4.03 7.65 25.02
N VAL A 604 -3.56 6.48 24.58
CA VAL A 604 -3.83 5.21 25.24
C VAL A 604 -3.37 5.19 26.69
N LYS A 605 -2.25 5.86 27.00
CA LYS A 605 -1.71 5.96 28.36
C LYS A 605 -2.68 6.69 29.28
N THR A 606 -3.16 7.86 28.85
CA THR A 606 -4.10 8.68 29.63
C THR A 606 -5.45 7.98 29.78
N LEU A 607 -5.97 7.35 28.72
CA LEU A 607 -7.24 6.62 28.79
C LEU A 607 -7.15 5.37 29.66
N THR A 608 -6.01 4.69 29.67
CA THR A 608 -5.75 3.58 30.58
C THR A 608 -5.72 4.05 32.03
N GLU A 609 -5.09 5.19 32.32
CA GLU A 609 -5.12 5.80 33.67
C GLU A 609 -6.53 6.20 34.12
N VAL A 610 -7.40 6.61 33.20
CA VAL A 610 -8.80 6.93 33.50
C VAL A 610 -9.59 5.66 33.85
N GLU A 611 -9.47 4.59 33.07
CA GLU A 611 -10.13 3.30 33.35
C GLU A 611 -9.69 2.72 34.71
N LEU A 612 -8.40 2.84 35.04
CA LEU A 612 -7.81 2.45 36.32
C LEU A 612 -8.38 3.18 37.54
N GLN A 613 -9.13 4.27 37.35
CA GLN A 613 -9.86 4.93 38.45
C GLN A 613 -11.10 4.15 38.88
N THR A 614 -11.60 3.26 38.01
CA THR A 614 -12.90 2.59 38.19
C THR A 614 -12.83 1.06 38.12
N LYS A 615 -11.77 0.48 37.55
CA LYS A 615 -11.59 -0.96 37.37
C LYS A 615 -10.20 -1.42 37.84
N GLU A 616 -10.10 -2.67 38.28
CA GLU A 616 -8.81 -3.29 38.57
C GLU A 616 -8.04 -3.57 37.26
N PRO A 617 -6.68 -3.56 37.27
CA PRO A 617 -5.88 -3.74 36.06
C PRO A 617 -6.23 -5.00 35.25
N LEU A 618 -6.51 -6.12 35.91
CA LEU A 618 -6.86 -7.38 35.26
C LEU A 618 -8.23 -7.32 34.57
N ASP A 619 -9.21 -6.63 35.17
CA ASP A 619 -10.54 -6.47 34.58
C ASP A 619 -10.47 -5.58 33.33
N ILE A 620 -9.61 -4.56 33.33
CA ILE A 620 -9.36 -3.73 32.13
C ILE A 620 -8.79 -4.58 30.99
N VAL A 621 -7.84 -5.48 31.30
CA VAL A 621 -7.29 -6.40 30.30
C VAL A 621 -8.38 -7.30 29.71
N GLN A 622 -9.19 -7.95 30.57
CA GLN A 622 -10.16 -8.95 30.15
C GLN A 622 -11.41 -8.37 29.50
N GLU A 623 -11.91 -7.22 29.99
CA GLU A 623 -13.17 -6.63 29.54
C GLU A 623 -13.01 -5.56 28.45
N VAL A 624 -11.81 -4.97 28.31
CA VAL A 624 -11.60 -3.84 27.39
C VAL A 624 -10.52 -4.15 26.36
N VAL A 625 -9.32 -4.51 26.80
CA VAL A 625 -8.17 -4.68 25.91
C VAL A 625 -8.30 -5.91 25.01
N ILE A 626 -8.56 -7.08 25.59
CA ILE A 626 -8.72 -8.33 24.82
C ILE A 626 -9.92 -8.24 23.85
N PRO A 627 -11.11 -7.77 24.26
CA PRO A 627 -12.23 -7.58 23.32
C PRO A 627 -11.93 -6.59 22.19
N ALA A 628 -11.17 -5.53 22.45
CA ALA A 628 -10.76 -4.60 21.39
C ALA A 628 -9.83 -5.30 20.38
N LEU A 629 -8.80 -6.01 20.86
CA LEU A 629 -7.89 -6.76 19.99
C LEU A 629 -8.60 -7.85 19.19
N ASN A 630 -9.59 -8.54 19.77
CA ASN A 630 -10.38 -9.54 19.05
C ASN A 630 -11.18 -8.92 17.92
N GLN A 631 -11.80 -7.76 18.14
CA GLN A 631 -12.53 -7.05 17.09
C GLN A 631 -11.60 -6.55 15.98
N VAL A 632 -10.42 -6.02 16.33
CA VAL A 632 -9.37 -5.66 15.35
C VAL A 632 -8.97 -6.87 14.52
N GLY A 633 -8.79 -8.03 15.17
CA GLY A 633 -8.50 -9.29 14.48
C GLY A 633 -9.60 -9.72 13.51
N GLU A 634 -10.87 -9.67 13.94
CA GLU A 634 -12.01 -9.96 13.08
C GLU A 634 -12.13 -8.99 11.89
N ASP A 635 -11.87 -7.70 12.13
CA ASP A 635 -11.90 -6.68 11.08
C ASP A 635 -10.77 -6.88 10.07
N TYR A 636 -9.62 -7.40 10.51
CA TYR A 636 -8.51 -7.78 9.64
C TYR A 636 -8.87 -9.00 8.78
N GLU A 637 -9.43 -10.06 9.38
CA GLU A 637 -9.90 -11.26 8.67
C GLU A 637 -10.99 -10.94 7.62
N LYS A 638 -11.86 -9.96 7.92
CA LYS A 638 -12.90 -9.47 6.99
C LYS A 638 -12.37 -8.49 5.93
N GLY A 639 -11.09 -8.11 5.99
CA GLY A 639 -10.49 -7.11 5.09
C GLY A 639 -11.03 -5.69 5.26
N ILE A 640 -11.62 -5.39 6.42
CA ILE A 640 -12.12 -4.06 6.80
C ILE A 640 -10.94 -3.16 7.19
N ILE A 641 -10.01 -3.71 7.96
CA ILE A 641 -8.71 -3.09 8.27
C ILE A 641 -7.58 -3.94 7.69
N PHE A 642 -6.39 -3.35 7.57
CA PHE A 642 -5.23 -4.02 6.98
C PHE A 642 -4.08 -4.11 7.99
N LEU A 643 -2.99 -4.74 7.58
CA LEU A 643 -1.79 -4.93 8.39
C LEU A 643 -1.28 -3.65 9.10
N PRO A 644 -1.28 -2.44 8.49
CA PRO A 644 -0.89 -1.21 9.19
C PRO A 644 -1.72 -0.95 10.43
N GLN A 645 -3.05 -1.03 10.30
CA GLN A 645 -3.96 -0.79 11.40
C GLN A 645 -3.85 -1.86 12.49
N LEU A 646 -3.63 -3.14 12.10
CA LEU A 646 -3.42 -4.24 13.03
C LEU A 646 -2.16 -4.04 13.87
N ILE A 647 -1.01 -3.78 13.23
CA ILE A 647 0.27 -3.51 13.93
C ILE A 647 0.12 -2.29 14.84
N GLN A 648 -0.50 -1.23 14.34
CA GLN A 648 -0.69 0.00 15.10
C GLN A 648 -1.56 -0.21 16.35
N SER A 649 -2.65 -0.96 16.23
CA SER A 649 -3.49 -1.35 17.36
C SER A 649 -2.71 -2.21 18.38
N ALA A 650 -1.90 -3.16 17.91
CA ALA A 650 -1.05 -3.99 18.75
C ALA A 650 -0.01 -3.16 19.53
N GLU A 651 0.66 -2.22 18.88
CA GLU A 651 1.61 -1.29 19.53
C GLU A 651 0.93 -0.36 20.52
N THR A 652 -0.26 0.15 20.18
CA THR A 652 -1.08 0.98 21.08
C THR A 652 -1.46 0.19 22.33
N THR A 653 -1.82 -1.09 22.15
CA THR A 653 -2.16 -2.00 23.24
C THR A 653 -0.95 -2.31 24.13
N LYS A 654 0.24 -2.48 23.55
CA LYS A 654 1.49 -2.62 24.31
C LYS A 654 1.72 -1.45 25.27
N LEU A 655 1.49 -0.21 24.80
CA LEU A 655 1.58 0.99 25.65
C LEU A 655 0.51 1.00 26.75
N ALA A 656 -0.71 0.51 26.48
CA ALA A 656 -1.74 0.33 27.52
C ALA A 656 -1.26 -0.67 28.60
N PHE A 657 -0.73 -1.82 28.17
CA PHE A 657 -0.20 -2.85 29.07
C PHE A 657 0.96 -2.35 29.93
N GLU A 658 1.87 -1.52 29.39
CA GLU A 658 2.94 -0.90 30.17
C GLU A 658 2.39 -0.07 31.34
N VAL A 659 1.32 0.70 31.10
CA VAL A 659 0.65 1.48 32.15
C VAL A 659 -0.03 0.56 33.17
N LEU A 660 -0.78 -0.44 32.72
CA LEU A 660 -1.45 -1.41 33.60
C LEU A 660 -0.45 -2.16 34.50
N GLN A 661 0.67 -2.63 33.93
CA GLN A 661 1.72 -3.33 34.68
C GLN A 661 2.38 -2.45 35.74
N SER A 662 2.57 -1.16 35.47
CA SER A 662 3.19 -0.23 36.43
C SER A 662 2.38 -0.08 37.74
N LYS A 663 1.07 -0.34 37.69
CA LYS A 663 0.13 -0.27 38.83
C LYS A 663 -0.04 -1.59 39.55
N MET A 664 0.27 -2.71 38.91
CA MET A 664 0.31 -4.05 39.50
C MET A 664 1.60 -4.23 40.33
N GLN A 665 1.80 -3.45 41.39
CA GLN A 665 2.94 -3.65 42.29
C GLN A 665 2.72 -4.86 43.20
N GLY A 666 3.53 -5.90 43.05
CA GLY A 666 3.77 -6.91 44.10
C GLY A 666 3.31 -8.33 43.82
N GLU A 667 2.49 -8.58 42.80
CA GLU A 667 2.24 -9.93 42.30
C GLU A 667 3.18 -10.23 41.12
N ALA A 668 3.74 -11.43 41.09
CA ALA A 668 4.78 -11.82 40.14
C ALA A 668 4.40 -11.40 38.70
N LYS A 669 5.38 -10.87 37.95
CA LYS A 669 5.31 -10.65 36.49
C LYS A 669 4.70 -11.88 35.80
N SER A 670 3.39 -11.89 35.65
CA SER A 670 2.67 -12.98 35.01
C SER A 670 2.58 -12.66 33.51
N LYS A 671 3.74 -12.53 32.84
CA LYS A 671 3.72 -12.67 31.38
C LYS A 671 3.34 -14.12 31.08
N GLN A 672 2.44 -14.33 30.12
CA GLN A 672 1.91 -15.67 29.84
C GLN A 672 2.95 -16.55 29.13
N GLY A 673 3.85 -17.17 29.91
CA GLY A 673 4.94 -18.01 29.39
C GLY A 673 5.93 -17.25 28.51
N PRO A 674 7.15 -17.78 28.31
CA PRO A 674 7.93 -17.44 27.14
C PRO A 674 7.47 -18.26 25.93
N ILE A 675 7.29 -17.61 24.79
CA ILE A 675 7.10 -18.21 23.47
C ILE A 675 8.37 -17.93 22.68
N VAL A 676 9.02 -18.96 22.16
CA VAL A 676 10.20 -18.78 21.31
C VAL A 676 9.75 -18.58 19.87
N MET A 677 10.27 -17.56 19.18
CA MET A 677 9.99 -17.27 17.78
C MET A 677 11.30 -17.20 16.99
N ALA A 678 11.38 -17.87 15.84
CA ALA A 678 12.57 -17.86 14.98
C ALA A 678 12.21 -17.93 13.49
N THR A 679 13.00 -17.23 12.65
CA THR A 679 13.03 -17.52 11.21
C THR A 679 14.11 -18.56 10.99
N VAL A 680 13.75 -19.66 10.34
CA VAL A 680 14.59 -20.86 10.29
C VAL A 680 15.90 -20.63 9.53
N GLU A 681 16.86 -21.52 9.73
CA GLU A 681 18.16 -21.48 9.07
C GLU A 681 18.02 -21.39 7.54
N GLY A 682 18.71 -20.41 6.96
CA GLY A 682 18.65 -20.08 5.54
C GLY A 682 17.54 -19.14 5.13
N ASP A 683 16.64 -18.75 6.03
CA ASP A 683 15.64 -17.73 5.74
C ASP A 683 15.94 -16.40 6.45
N ILE A 684 16.17 -15.38 5.64
CA ILE A 684 16.45 -14.01 6.09
C ILE A 684 15.19 -13.11 6.10
N HIS A 685 14.01 -13.64 5.78
CA HIS A 685 12.77 -12.89 5.74
C HIS A 685 12.04 -13.00 7.08
N ASP A 686 12.07 -11.93 7.87
CA ASP A 686 11.59 -11.95 9.25
C ASP A 686 10.33 -11.09 9.48
N ILE A 687 9.74 -10.53 8.42
CA ILE A 687 8.55 -9.69 8.48
C ILE A 687 7.39 -10.45 9.16
N GLY A 688 7.04 -11.64 8.68
CA GLY A 688 5.94 -12.44 9.24
C GLY A 688 6.15 -12.75 10.73
N LYS A 689 7.34 -13.24 11.11
CA LYS A 689 7.73 -13.48 12.50
C LYS A 689 7.61 -12.21 13.37
N ASN A 690 8.08 -11.07 12.86
CA ASN A 690 8.03 -9.80 13.58
C ASN A 690 6.59 -9.32 13.80
N ILE A 691 5.70 -9.52 12.82
CA ILE A 691 4.27 -9.24 12.96
C ILE A 691 3.68 -10.12 14.08
N VAL A 692 3.88 -11.44 13.99
CA VAL A 692 3.39 -12.40 15.01
C VAL A 692 3.91 -12.04 16.40
N LYS A 693 5.20 -11.68 16.52
CA LYS A 693 5.79 -11.21 17.77
C LYS A 693 5.06 -9.99 18.33
N VAL A 694 4.88 -8.95 17.53
CA VAL A 694 4.22 -7.71 17.96
C VAL A 694 2.79 -8.00 18.41
N VAL A 695 2.07 -8.84 17.66
CA VAL A 695 0.69 -9.22 17.99
C VAL A 695 0.66 -10.06 19.28
N LEU A 696 1.49 -11.09 19.44
CA LEU A 696 1.56 -11.89 20.67
C LEU A 696 1.95 -11.04 21.89
N GLU A 697 2.92 -10.15 21.77
CA GLU A 697 3.29 -9.21 22.83
C GLU A 697 2.09 -8.32 23.22
N SER A 698 1.26 -7.92 22.25
CA SER A 698 0.05 -7.13 22.53
C SER A 698 -1.03 -7.91 23.28
N TYR A 699 -1.03 -9.24 23.21
CA TYR A 699 -1.89 -10.11 24.03
C TYR A 699 -1.28 -10.45 25.41
N GLY A 700 -0.11 -9.89 25.74
CA GLY A 700 0.55 -10.07 27.04
C GLY A 700 1.46 -11.30 27.14
N TYR A 701 1.79 -11.94 26.02
CA TYR A 701 2.76 -13.04 25.96
C TYR A 701 4.20 -12.52 26.04
N GLU A 702 5.11 -13.27 26.68
CA GLU A 702 6.55 -13.00 26.56
C GLU A 702 7.08 -13.67 25.29
N VAL A 703 7.59 -12.90 24.34
CA VAL A 703 8.16 -13.46 23.11
C VAL A 703 9.69 -13.37 23.15
N ILE A 704 10.34 -14.52 23.03
CA ILE A 704 11.79 -14.64 22.88
C ILE A 704 12.08 -14.78 21.40
N ASP A 705 12.48 -13.66 20.81
CA ASP A 705 12.78 -13.58 19.39
C ASP A 705 14.25 -13.90 19.13
N LEU A 706 14.50 -15.04 18.49
CA LEU A 706 15.85 -15.47 18.11
C LEU A 706 16.36 -14.80 16.83
N GLY A 707 15.51 -14.03 16.14
CA GLY A 707 15.85 -13.33 14.92
C GLY A 707 15.64 -14.17 13.67
N LYS A 708 16.53 -13.97 12.70
CA LYS A 708 16.45 -14.56 11.36
C LYS A 708 17.69 -15.37 11.02
N ASN A 709 17.56 -16.26 10.03
CA ASN A 709 18.61 -17.20 9.68
C ASN A 709 19.13 -17.96 10.91
N VAL A 710 18.21 -18.46 11.74
CA VAL A 710 18.54 -19.01 13.06
C VAL A 710 18.95 -20.47 12.91
N PRO A 711 20.19 -20.87 13.27
CA PRO A 711 20.63 -22.26 13.21
C PRO A 711 19.78 -23.18 14.07
N VAL A 712 19.61 -24.43 13.63
CA VAL A 712 18.85 -25.47 14.37
C VAL A 712 19.26 -25.55 15.84
N GLN A 713 20.56 -25.58 16.10
CA GLN A 713 21.09 -25.70 17.47
C GLN A 713 20.70 -24.50 18.35
N THR A 714 20.62 -23.29 17.80
CA THR A 714 20.23 -22.10 18.54
C THR A 714 18.77 -22.18 19.01
N VAL A 715 17.87 -22.76 18.19
CA VAL A 715 16.48 -23.00 18.59
C VAL A 715 16.41 -24.04 19.70
N VAL A 716 17.17 -25.13 19.58
CA VAL A 716 17.27 -26.18 20.62
C VAL A 716 17.83 -25.61 21.93
N ASP A 717 18.90 -24.82 21.87
CA ASP A 717 19.50 -24.17 23.03
C ASP A 717 18.51 -23.21 23.71
N ALA A 718 17.75 -22.45 22.92
CA ALA A 718 16.70 -21.58 23.44
C ALA A 718 15.56 -22.37 24.10
N PHE A 719 15.12 -23.48 23.51
CA PHE A 719 14.16 -24.39 24.13
C PHE A 719 14.65 -24.89 25.49
N LEU A 720 15.89 -25.37 25.57
CA LEU A 720 16.50 -25.88 26.80
C LEU A 720 16.69 -24.79 27.87
N GLN A 721 17.08 -23.59 27.45
CA GLN A 721 17.35 -22.46 28.33
C GLN A 721 16.06 -21.84 28.89
N TYR A 722 15.09 -21.55 28.03
CA TYR A 722 13.93 -20.74 28.37
C TYR A 722 12.68 -21.55 28.71
N LYS A 723 12.65 -22.84 28.36
CA LYS A 723 11.51 -23.76 28.60
C LYS A 723 10.18 -23.13 28.16
N PRO A 724 10.06 -22.77 26.86
CA PRO A 724 8.91 -22.04 26.38
C PRO A 724 7.61 -22.86 26.44
N LYS A 725 6.47 -22.17 26.42
CA LYS A 725 5.14 -22.80 26.33
C LYS A 725 4.76 -23.20 24.90
N ALA A 726 5.34 -22.54 23.91
CA ALA A 726 5.18 -22.83 22.49
C ALA A 726 6.43 -22.37 21.73
N ILE A 727 6.71 -22.99 20.59
CA ILE A 727 7.79 -22.61 19.67
C ILE A 727 7.16 -22.27 18.33
N GLY A 728 7.40 -21.05 17.84
CA GLY A 728 6.97 -20.60 16.51
C GLY A 728 8.14 -20.54 15.53
N LEU A 729 8.01 -21.21 14.39
CA LEU A 729 8.99 -21.19 13.31
C LEU A 729 8.41 -20.53 12.06
N SER A 730 9.18 -19.66 11.41
CA SER A 730 8.77 -18.95 10.19
C SER A 730 9.69 -19.25 9.01
N ALA A 731 9.10 -19.41 7.81
CA ALA A 731 9.80 -19.48 6.53
C ALA A 731 8.98 -18.80 5.42
N LEU A 732 9.65 -18.00 4.58
CA LEU A 732 9.10 -17.36 3.40
C LEU A 732 9.57 -18.03 2.11
N MET A 733 10.74 -18.67 2.08
CA MET A 733 11.24 -19.32 0.87
C MET A 733 10.97 -20.83 0.89
N THR A 734 10.51 -21.39 -0.22
CA THR A 734 10.29 -22.84 -0.36
C THR A 734 11.55 -23.65 -0.07
N THR A 735 12.72 -23.12 -0.45
CA THR A 735 14.05 -23.68 -0.12
C THR A 735 14.29 -23.90 1.37
N THR A 736 13.62 -23.16 2.25
CA THR A 736 13.89 -23.12 3.70
C THR A 736 12.91 -23.96 4.52
N VAL A 737 11.85 -24.48 3.91
CA VAL A 737 10.91 -25.42 4.57
C VAL A 737 11.64 -26.68 5.07
N VAL A 738 12.68 -27.11 4.35
CA VAL A 738 13.53 -28.24 4.76
C VAL A 738 14.30 -27.95 6.07
N SER A 739 14.80 -26.73 6.25
CA SER A 739 15.43 -26.30 7.50
C SER A 739 14.44 -26.26 8.66
N MET A 740 13.20 -25.86 8.38
CA MET A 740 12.11 -25.91 9.36
C MET A 740 11.85 -27.33 9.84
N LYS A 741 11.73 -28.29 8.91
CA LYS A 741 11.60 -29.72 9.24
C LYS A 741 12.77 -30.22 10.10
N LYS A 742 14.02 -29.92 9.71
CA LYS A 742 15.21 -30.30 10.50
C LYS A 742 15.18 -29.74 11.93
N THR A 743 14.67 -28.52 12.09
CA THR A 743 14.52 -27.88 13.41
C THR A 743 13.50 -28.62 14.27
N ILE A 744 12.34 -28.94 13.70
CA ILE A 744 11.27 -29.71 14.36
C ILE A 744 11.78 -31.10 14.76
N GLU A 745 12.42 -31.82 13.83
CA GLU A 745 13.01 -33.13 14.07
C GLU A 745 14.08 -33.09 15.18
N ALA A 746 14.90 -32.04 15.24
CA ALA A 746 15.89 -31.87 16.30
C ALA A 746 15.26 -31.57 17.66
N LEU A 747 14.19 -30.77 17.71
CA LEU A 747 13.44 -30.52 18.94
C LEU A 747 12.80 -31.81 19.46
N HIS A 748 12.16 -32.60 18.59
CA HIS A 748 11.53 -33.89 18.94
C HIS A 748 12.49 -34.98 19.44
N GLN A 749 13.81 -34.77 19.40
CA GLN A 749 14.77 -35.66 20.06
C GLN A 749 14.82 -35.48 21.59
N TYR A 750 14.19 -34.44 22.12
CA TYR A 750 14.11 -34.14 23.55
C TYR A 750 12.74 -34.51 24.13
N ASP A 751 12.71 -34.80 25.43
CA ASP A 751 11.46 -35.01 26.15
C ASP A 751 10.79 -33.68 26.53
N ASN A 752 9.46 -33.65 26.55
CA ASN A 752 8.63 -32.49 26.93
C ASN A 752 8.79 -31.27 26.01
N VAL A 753 8.90 -31.50 24.71
CA VAL A 753 8.85 -30.43 23.71
C VAL A 753 7.46 -29.77 23.77
N PRO A 754 7.37 -28.44 23.92
CA PRO A 754 6.10 -27.73 23.84
C PRO A 754 5.56 -27.76 22.41
N PRO A 755 4.26 -27.50 22.20
CA PRO A 755 3.71 -27.49 20.85
C PRO A 755 4.44 -26.53 19.92
N ILE A 756 4.72 -27.00 18.70
CA ILE A 756 5.41 -26.28 17.65
C ILE A 756 4.40 -25.78 16.63
N MET A 757 4.37 -24.47 16.44
CA MET A 757 3.55 -23.79 15.43
C MET A 757 4.43 -23.29 14.29
N VAL A 758 3.96 -23.41 13.06
CA VAL A 758 4.68 -22.99 11.86
C VAL A 758 3.86 -22.03 11.01
N GLY A 759 4.53 -21.13 10.28
CA GLY A 759 3.86 -20.22 9.36
C GLY A 759 4.81 -19.52 8.37
N GLY A 760 4.23 -18.72 7.49
CA GLY A 760 4.92 -17.95 6.45
C GLY A 760 4.40 -18.28 5.04
N ALA A 761 4.75 -17.44 4.06
CA ALA A 761 4.05 -17.36 2.77
C ALA A 761 4.07 -18.65 1.92
N VAL A 762 4.99 -19.56 2.21
CA VAL A 762 5.14 -20.84 1.50
C VAL A 762 4.57 -22.02 2.27
N LEU A 763 4.03 -21.80 3.47
CA LEU A 763 3.43 -22.84 4.30
C LEU A 763 1.94 -22.99 3.96
N SER A 764 1.44 -24.21 4.18
CA SER A 764 0.02 -24.56 4.19
C SER A 764 -0.20 -25.58 5.31
N GLN A 765 -1.46 -25.88 5.63
CA GLN A 765 -1.77 -26.94 6.61
C GLN A 765 -1.13 -28.27 6.20
N GLU A 766 -1.18 -28.62 4.91
CA GLU A 766 -0.60 -29.86 4.38
C GLU A 766 0.92 -29.92 4.60
N ILE A 767 1.62 -28.81 4.33
CA ILE A 767 3.08 -28.73 4.54
C ILE A 767 3.41 -28.81 6.03
N ALA A 768 2.65 -28.14 6.90
CA ALA A 768 2.84 -28.17 8.34
C ALA A 768 2.73 -29.59 8.90
N ASP A 769 1.72 -30.35 8.46
CA ASP A 769 1.50 -31.74 8.86
C ASP A 769 2.67 -32.63 8.42
N GLU A 770 3.21 -32.45 7.20
CA GLU A 770 4.30 -33.28 6.68
C GLU A 770 5.66 -33.02 7.36
N ILE A 771 5.94 -31.77 7.75
CA ILE A 771 7.15 -31.43 8.49
C ILE A 771 7.06 -31.77 9.99
N GLY A 772 5.90 -32.25 10.43
CA GLY A 772 5.65 -32.68 11.81
C GLY A 772 5.41 -31.54 12.79
N ALA A 773 4.89 -30.41 12.33
CA ALA A 773 4.44 -29.33 13.22
C ALA A 773 3.11 -29.72 13.90
N ASP A 774 2.86 -29.19 15.10
CA ASP A 774 1.59 -29.41 15.81
C ASP A 774 0.48 -28.49 15.31
N TYR A 775 0.83 -27.29 14.84
CA TYR A 775 -0.12 -26.27 14.39
C TYR A 775 0.40 -25.48 13.19
N TYR A 776 -0.53 -25.08 12.31
CA TYR A 776 -0.28 -24.14 11.23
C TYR A 776 -0.95 -22.80 11.54
N GLY A 777 -0.15 -21.73 11.61
CA GLY A 777 -0.63 -20.36 11.72
C GLY A 777 -0.72 -19.72 10.34
N GLU A 778 -1.91 -19.67 9.75
CA GLU A 778 -2.14 -19.04 8.44
C GLU A 778 -1.83 -17.53 8.47
N ASP A 779 -2.11 -16.87 9.59
CA ASP A 779 -1.79 -15.47 9.83
C ASP A 779 -1.46 -15.21 11.31
N ALA A 780 -1.20 -13.94 11.63
CA ALA A 780 -0.84 -13.53 12.98
C ALA A 780 -1.97 -13.74 14.00
N MET A 781 -3.24 -13.60 13.61
CA MET A 781 -4.39 -13.77 14.49
C MET A 781 -4.72 -15.25 14.73
N ALA A 782 -4.62 -16.08 13.69
CA ALA A 782 -4.67 -17.53 13.81
C ALA A 782 -3.60 -18.03 14.78
N THR A 783 -2.39 -17.48 14.70
CA THR A 783 -1.30 -17.80 15.64
C THR A 783 -1.65 -17.44 17.09
N VAL A 784 -2.30 -16.30 17.33
CA VAL A 784 -2.79 -15.94 18.68
C VAL A 784 -3.83 -16.94 19.18
N LYS A 785 -4.80 -17.32 18.33
CA LYS A 785 -5.85 -18.30 18.69
C LYS A 785 -5.21 -19.65 19.08
N ILE A 786 -4.24 -20.13 18.30
CA ILE A 786 -3.46 -21.33 18.59
C ILE A 786 -2.76 -21.22 19.94
N VAL A 787 -2.05 -20.13 20.19
CA VAL A 787 -1.34 -19.91 21.46
C VAL A 787 -2.31 -19.87 22.66
N GLN A 788 -3.48 -19.25 22.50
CA GLN A 788 -4.51 -19.24 23.53
C GLN A 788 -5.06 -20.64 23.83
N GLU A 789 -5.15 -21.52 22.82
CA GLU A 789 -5.54 -22.92 23.01
C GLU A 789 -4.45 -23.74 23.71
N ILE A 790 -3.19 -23.53 23.35
CA ILE A 790 -2.03 -24.22 23.97
C ILE A 790 -1.88 -23.84 25.46
N ILE A 791 -2.16 -22.59 25.82
CA ILE A 791 -1.88 -22.03 27.15
C ILE A 791 -3.06 -22.16 28.13
N LYS A 792 -4.27 -22.52 27.64
CA LYS A 792 -5.42 -22.90 28.48
C LYS A 792 -5.14 -24.17 29.26
#